data_AF-A0A158SWQ3-F1
#
_entry.id   AF-A0A158SWQ3-F1
#
_cell.length_a   1.000
_cell.length_b   1.000
_cell.length_c   1.000
_cell.angle_alpha   90.00
_cell.angle_beta   90.00
_cell.angle_gamma   90.00
#
_symmetry.space_group_name_H-M   'P 1'
#
loop_
_entity.id
_entity.type
_entity.pdbx_description
1 polymer ?
#
loop_
_entity_poly.entity_id
_entity_poly.type
_entity_poly.pdbx_seq_one_letter_code
_entity_poly.pdbx_strand_id
1 'polypeptide(L)'
;MMNWELECNANLAKREQAMADARAVMMQSAVNVDRTFDTAQATSAQMELFSVAPHQFDYVEKLLSALPRKRQREHFRHVWLRAFNGVKDDGSIGFKFGNKQAAYANIYLREILTNRLKAVFQHYHVSLDWLIDRDTHSQVVALSKGKKAANFPFYLLSEHQLKEMADKLAMLFTKLQSDFVNEQAERKERGEISLDDFTALSRDLYRLVGEVCADIGFPLKHWFAYQDNRFLDVNDIEVDLNKSVCPKHWKRQLTTAQKRLKEHVEIGCGAVSAKVSPYVSQSAFNDYRAQRADNLEYLQQMVLENLDDSTEQMPLIEMWKKSVANPAIRFQETMNRLRGIDEWATENSFVSLFLTLTAPSSFHATHETGKNNKKWQGASPRYTQRYLNKVWAQLRAQFAKRGIGFFGFRGVEPHHDGTPHWHLLMYVKPEHKDDVIHLFRKKALELDGDEFGAKKYRFKVEEIDPTKGSAIGYVAKYIAKNIYAGKQGKEMSDEVENLTLLENVQRVSAWANLWGIRQFQFYGTPSISTWRELRKIDDAMAATADDEVSDIGRTVADVSCFGSYLKVQGGAMTKRCDQPICIEYEECEPNKYGEIRKKIVGVKNRFTEKKIITKLKNWVIKSAKSALGSTALNSESTETNKAHRAAWTCVNNCNRSKIEQQANLLMLPIGSPLKPSQIDMLIRFGRLRLNDYRWICCENDEVFIKEEKIPLAQAFGWGESLGDFRVN
;
A
#
# COMPACT_ATOMS: atom_id res chain seq x y z
N MET A 1 -56.98 -26.63 19.77
CA MET A 1 -55.70 -25.98 19.45
C MET A 1 -55.87 -24.57 18.87
N MET A 2 -56.90 -24.26 18.07
CA MET A 2 -57.13 -22.93 17.47
C MET A 2 -57.34 -21.76 18.46
N ASN A 3 -57.81 -22.00 19.69
CA ASN A 3 -58.17 -20.92 20.62
C ASN A 3 -56.95 -20.28 21.32
N TRP A 4 -55.87 -21.05 21.54
CA TRP A 4 -54.68 -20.56 22.24
C TRP A 4 -53.84 -19.61 21.37
N GLU A 5 -53.73 -19.89 20.07
CA GLU A 5 -53.02 -19.00 19.13
C GLU A 5 -53.76 -17.67 18.94
N LEU A 6 -55.10 -17.70 18.86
CA LEU A 6 -55.92 -16.49 18.80
C LEU A 6 -55.79 -15.64 20.07
N GLU A 7 -55.80 -16.27 21.23
CA GLU A 7 -55.66 -15.59 22.52
C GLU A 7 -54.24 -15.06 22.74
N CYS A 8 -53.22 -15.81 22.30
CA CYS A 8 -51.83 -15.37 22.29
C CYS A 8 -51.62 -14.15 21.37
N ASN A 9 -52.16 -14.20 20.15
CA ASN A 9 -52.10 -13.10 19.18
C ASN A 9 -52.87 -11.87 19.67
N ALA A 10 -54.04 -12.05 20.29
CA ALA A 10 -54.80 -10.94 20.89
C ALA A 10 -54.07 -10.32 22.09
N ASN A 11 -53.39 -11.12 22.92
CA ASN A 11 -52.59 -10.63 24.03
C ASN A 11 -51.30 -9.93 23.55
N LEU A 12 -50.68 -10.42 22.48
CA LEU A 12 -49.57 -9.73 21.80
C LEU A 12 -50.01 -8.38 21.24
N ALA A 13 -51.14 -8.33 20.53
CA ALA A 13 -51.69 -7.10 19.98
C ALA A 13 -52.09 -6.09 21.08
N LYS A 14 -52.72 -6.53 22.17
CA LYS A 14 -53.02 -5.67 23.33
C LYS A 14 -51.75 -5.13 23.98
N ARG A 15 -50.71 -5.97 24.10
CA ARG A 15 -49.41 -5.55 24.64
C ARG A 15 -48.72 -4.55 23.72
N GLU A 16 -48.79 -4.73 22.40
CA GLU A 16 -48.27 -3.80 21.41
C GLU A 16 -48.99 -2.45 21.44
N GLN A 17 -50.32 -2.46 21.53
CA GLN A 17 -51.13 -1.24 21.67
C GLN A 17 -50.79 -0.48 22.96
N ALA A 18 -50.76 -1.17 24.11
CA ALA A 18 -50.41 -0.56 25.39
C ALA A 18 -48.97 0.01 25.38
N MET A 19 -48.04 -0.64 24.67
CA MET A 19 -46.68 -0.11 24.49
C MET A 19 -46.65 1.11 23.56
N ALA A 20 -47.47 1.15 22.51
CA ALA A 20 -47.59 2.31 21.62
C ALA A 20 -48.17 3.52 22.36
N ASP A 21 -49.22 3.31 23.16
CA ASP A 21 -49.83 4.35 23.98
C ASP A 21 -48.84 4.89 25.03
N ALA A 22 -48.09 4.00 25.69
CA ALA A 22 -47.04 4.40 26.63
C ALA A 22 -45.91 5.19 25.95
N ARG A 23 -45.50 4.84 24.73
CA ARG A 23 -44.51 5.61 23.94
C ARG A 23 -45.03 6.99 23.58
N ALA A 24 -46.30 7.11 23.18
CA ALA A 24 -46.92 8.39 22.84
C ALA A 24 -46.98 9.32 24.07
N VAL A 25 -47.33 8.79 25.24
CA VAL A 25 -47.32 9.53 26.51
C VAL A 25 -45.90 9.95 26.91
N MET A 26 -44.90 9.07 26.75
CA MET A 26 -43.50 9.43 26.98
C MET A 26 -43.02 10.55 26.06
N MET A 27 -43.39 10.50 24.77
CA MET A 27 -43.01 11.50 23.79
C MET A 27 -43.64 12.86 24.11
N GLN A 28 -44.93 12.90 24.46
CA GLN A 28 -45.61 14.12 24.92
C GLN A 28 -45.02 14.67 26.22
N SER A 29 -44.69 13.80 27.18
CA SER A 29 -44.05 14.21 28.42
C SER A 29 -42.65 14.77 28.20
N ALA A 30 -41.87 14.20 27.27
CA ALA A 30 -40.50 14.65 27.02
C ALA A 30 -40.45 15.98 26.26
N VAL A 31 -41.38 16.23 25.32
CA VAL A 31 -41.54 17.56 24.68
C VAL A 31 -41.76 18.68 25.71
N ASN A 32 -42.44 18.37 26.82
CA ASN A 32 -42.69 19.33 27.89
C ASN A 32 -41.49 19.51 28.86
N VAL A 33 -40.50 18.62 28.84
CA VAL A 33 -39.40 18.56 29.83
C VAL A 33 -38.02 18.87 29.21
N ASP A 34 -37.75 18.46 27.97
CA ASP A 34 -36.50 18.77 27.25
C ASP A 34 -36.52 20.22 26.73
N ARG A 35 -35.99 21.13 27.55
CA ARG A 35 -36.03 22.60 27.29
C ARG A 35 -35.13 23.06 26.14
N THR A 36 -34.30 22.18 25.57
CA THR A 36 -33.26 22.56 24.58
C THR A 36 -33.56 22.16 23.14
N PHE A 37 -34.62 21.39 22.89
CA PHE A 37 -34.96 20.91 21.54
C PHE A 37 -35.86 21.91 20.79
N ASP A 38 -35.28 22.63 19.82
CA ASP A 38 -36.02 23.48 18.88
C ASP A 38 -36.31 22.71 17.59
N THR A 39 -37.56 22.28 17.41
CA THR A 39 -38.01 21.51 16.24
C THR A 39 -37.86 22.27 14.92
N ALA A 40 -37.85 23.61 14.94
CA ALA A 40 -37.74 24.41 13.71
C ALA A 40 -36.31 24.49 13.18
N GLN A 41 -35.31 24.29 14.04
CA GLN A 41 -33.88 24.37 13.70
C GLN A 41 -33.12 23.06 13.91
N ALA A 42 -33.83 21.99 14.31
CA ALA A 42 -33.25 20.69 14.57
C ALA A 42 -32.68 20.05 13.30
N THR A 43 -31.47 19.53 13.42
CA THR A 43 -30.85 18.68 12.40
C THR A 43 -31.59 17.33 12.30
N SER A 44 -31.42 16.62 11.17
CA SER A 44 -32.02 15.29 10.98
C SER A 44 -31.61 14.32 12.10
N ALA A 45 -30.35 14.35 12.56
CA ALA A 45 -29.90 13.49 13.64
C ALA A 45 -30.45 13.90 15.01
N GLN A 46 -30.72 15.19 15.25
CA GLN A 46 -31.41 15.63 16.47
C GLN A 46 -32.87 15.19 16.47
N MET A 47 -33.55 15.28 15.33
CA MET A 47 -34.92 14.78 15.17
C MET A 47 -34.99 13.27 15.42
N GLU A 48 -34.06 12.51 14.84
CA GLU A 48 -33.98 11.05 15.05
C GLU A 48 -33.63 10.69 16.50
N LEU A 49 -32.63 11.37 17.10
CA LEU A 49 -32.25 11.16 18.50
C LEU A 49 -33.45 11.39 19.44
N PHE A 50 -34.16 12.50 19.23
CA PHE A 50 -35.34 12.83 20.02
C PHE A 50 -36.48 11.82 19.80
N SER A 51 -36.68 11.33 18.57
CA SER A 51 -37.74 10.35 18.29
C SER A 51 -37.47 8.98 18.92
N VAL A 52 -36.21 8.53 18.97
CA VAL A 52 -35.85 7.20 19.48
C VAL A 52 -35.57 7.17 20.99
N ALA A 53 -35.12 8.27 21.58
CA ALA A 53 -34.76 8.34 23.00
C ALA A 53 -34.90 9.77 23.55
N PRO A 54 -36.14 10.29 23.66
CA PRO A 54 -36.37 11.69 23.99
C PRO A 54 -35.78 12.07 25.36
N HIS A 55 -36.00 11.27 26.41
CA HIS A 55 -35.43 11.49 27.75
C HIS A 55 -33.89 11.49 27.85
N GLN A 56 -33.19 11.13 26.78
CA GLN A 56 -31.73 11.13 26.72
C GLN A 56 -31.19 12.29 25.89
N PHE A 57 -32.06 13.04 25.21
CA PHE A 57 -31.70 14.12 24.32
C PHE A 57 -30.82 15.17 25.00
N ASP A 58 -31.31 15.76 26.10
CA ASP A 58 -30.56 16.78 26.85
C ASP A 58 -29.22 16.25 27.40
N TYR A 59 -29.15 14.98 27.81
CA TYR A 59 -27.89 14.35 28.25
C TYR A 59 -26.88 14.25 27.11
N VAL A 60 -27.31 13.77 25.94
CA VAL A 60 -26.46 13.63 24.76
C VAL A 60 -26.01 15.00 24.26
N GLU A 61 -26.92 15.97 24.14
CA GLU A 61 -26.59 17.33 23.73
C GLU A 61 -25.61 18.00 24.70
N LYS A 62 -25.80 17.81 26.01
CA LYS A 62 -24.85 18.28 27.02
C LYS A 62 -23.47 17.64 26.83
N LEU A 63 -23.39 16.34 26.56
CA LEU A 63 -22.13 15.65 26.31
C LEU A 63 -21.44 16.17 25.04
N LEU A 64 -22.21 16.44 23.99
CA LEU A 64 -21.72 16.97 22.71
C LEU A 64 -21.38 18.45 22.75
N SER A 65 -21.92 19.22 23.70
CA SER A 65 -21.65 20.66 23.86
C SER A 65 -20.16 20.98 24.07
N ALA A 66 -19.39 20.02 24.59
CA ALA A 66 -17.95 20.13 24.75
C ALA A 66 -17.18 20.15 23.41
N LEU A 67 -17.81 19.78 22.30
CA LEU A 67 -17.22 19.79 20.97
C LEU A 67 -17.40 21.16 20.31
N PRO A 68 -16.32 21.78 19.78
CA PRO A 68 -16.35 23.16 19.32
C PRO A 68 -17.18 23.40 18.06
N ARG A 69 -17.27 22.44 17.13
CA ARG A 69 -17.95 22.64 15.83
C ARG A 69 -19.30 21.92 15.74
N LYS A 70 -20.31 22.60 15.16
CA LYS A 70 -21.63 22.01 14.85
C LYS A 70 -21.53 20.70 14.08
N ARG A 71 -20.65 20.63 13.08
CA ARG A 71 -20.41 19.42 12.27
C ARG A 71 -19.87 18.24 13.09
N GLN A 72 -19.07 18.47 14.13
CA GLN A 72 -18.61 17.39 15.01
C GLN A 72 -19.77 16.87 15.85
N ARG A 73 -20.54 17.77 16.47
CA ARG A 73 -21.72 17.40 17.25
C ARG A 73 -22.64 16.53 16.40
N GLU A 74 -22.87 16.93 15.15
CA GLU A 74 -23.66 16.16 14.21
C GLU A 74 -23.08 14.77 13.91
N HIS A 75 -21.78 14.66 13.63
CA HIS A 75 -21.12 13.36 13.44
C HIS A 75 -21.31 12.45 14.66
N PHE A 76 -21.10 12.96 15.88
CA PHE A 76 -21.22 12.16 17.09
C PHE A 76 -22.66 11.82 17.48
N ARG A 77 -23.67 12.58 17.02
CA ARG A 77 -25.08 12.13 17.06
C ARG A 77 -25.28 10.89 16.21
N HIS A 78 -24.76 10.87 14.99
CA HIS A 78 -24.82 9.68 14.14
C HIS A 78 -24.04 8.50 14.74
N VAL A 79 -22.92 8.74 15.43
CA VAL A 79 -22.21 7.70 16.19
C VAL A 79 -23.08 7.13 17.31
N TRP A 80 -23.78 7.99 18.05
CA TRP A 80 -24.72 7.57 19.09
C TRP A 80 -25.88 6.77 18.51
N LEU A 81 -26.52 7.26 17.44
CA LEU A 81 -27.64 6.60 16.76
C LEU A 81 -27.23 5.24 16.21
N ARG A 82 -26.04 5.13 15.63
CA ARG A 82 -25.48 3.84 15.18
C ARG A 82 -25.29 2.87 16.35
N ALA A 83 -24.79 3.35 17.48
CA ALA A 83 -24.62 2.52 18.68
C ALA A 83 -25.98 2.08 19.25
N PHE A 84 -26.99 2.96 19.24
CA PHE A 84 -28.36 2.67 19.65
C PHE A 84 -28.98 1.58 18.77
N ASN A 85 -28.97 1.78 17.45
CA ASN A 85 -29.51 0.86 16.47
C ASN A 85 -28.72 -0.47 16.37
N GLY A 86 -27.47 -0.48 16.84
CA GLY A 86 -26.61 -1.67 16.84
C GLY A 86 -26.90 -2.68 17.97
N VAL A 87 -27.74 -2.33 18.93
CA VAL A 87 -28.15 -3.26 20.00
C VAL A 87 -29.22 -4.21 19.43
N LYS A 88 -28.99 -5.52 19.56
CA LYS A 88 -29.95 -6.55 19.12
C LYS A 88 -31.13 -6.65 20.07
N ASP A 89 -32.32 -6.87 19.50
CA ASP A 89 -33.53 -7.17 20.27
C ASP A 89 -33.35 -8.48 21.04
N ASP A 90 -33.57 -8.43 22.35
CA ASP A 90 -33.52 -9.57 23.26
C ASP A 90 -34.89 -9.88 23.89
N GLY A 91 -35.95 -9.26 23.38
CA GLY A 91 -37.32 -9.40 23.87
C GLY A 91 -37.61 -8.69 25.20
N SER A 92 -36.62 -8.01 25.79
CA SER A 92 -36.78 -7.36 27.09
C SER A 92 -37.65 -6.11 27.00
N ILE A 93 -38.35 -5.79 28.10
CA ILE A 93 -39.11 -4.54 28.23
C ILE A 93 -38.16 -3.34 28.04
N GLY A 94 -36.95 -3.41 28.60
CA GLY A 94 -35.93 -2.38 28.44
C GLY A 94 -35.50 -2.14 26.99
N PHE A 95 -35.47 -3.18 26.15
CA PHE A 95 -35.23 -3.03 24.72
C PHE A 95 -36.44 -2.38 24.01
N LYS A 96 -37.66 -2.84 24.31
CA LYS A 96 -38.87 -2.28 23.69
C LYS A 96 -39.09 -0.80 24.02
N PHE A 97 -38.67 -0.34 25.20
CA PHE A 97 -38.71 1.09 25.57
C PHE A 97 -37.47 1.88 25.14
N GLY A 98 -36.49 1.29 24.44
CA GLY A 98 -35.28 1.99 24.01
C GLY A 98 -34.25 2.24 25.12
N ASN A 99 -34.58 1.96 26.38
CA ASN A 99 -33.73 2.22 27.55
C ASN A 99 -32.41 1.45 27.48
N LYS A 100 -32.44 0.18 27.04
CA LYS A 100 -31.23 -0.65 26.93
C LYS A 100 -30.31 -0.14 25.83
N GLN A 101 -30.87 0.23 24.69
CA GLN A 101 -30.16 0.78 23.55
C GLN A 101 -29.54 2.13 23.89
N ALA A 102 -30.31 3.01 24.53
CA ALA A 102 -29.85 4.31 25.00
C ALA A 102 -28.72 4.20 26.03
N ALA A 103 -28.85 3.31 27.02
CA ALA A 103 -27.80 3.10 28.02
C ALA A 103 -26.49 2.63 27.37
N TYR A 104 -26.57 1.69 26.42
CA TYR A 104 -25.41 1.26 25.64
C TYR A 104 -24.80 2.42 24.82
N ALA A 105 -25.63 3.14 24.07
CA ALA A 105 -25.20 4.26 23.23
C ALA A 105 -24.54 5.39 24.04
N ASN A 106 -25.08 5.70 25.23
CA ASN A 106 -24.49 6.68 26.15
C ASN A 106 -23.12 6.24 26.67
N ILE A 107 -22.98 4.98 27.08
CA ILE A 107 -21.69 4.41 27.52
C ILE A 107 -20.69 4.44 26.36
N TYR A 108 -21.12 4.04 25.17
CA TYR A 108 -20.31 4.00 23.96
C TYR A 108 -19.81 5.40 23.56
N LEU A 109 -20.71 6.39 23.51
CA LEU A 109 -20.36 7.77 23.19
C LEU A 109 -19.41 8.36 24.24
N ARG A 110 -19.66 8.11 25.52
CA ARG A 110 -18.77 8.57 26.61
C ARG A 110 -17.38 7.96 26.47
N GLU A 111 -17.27 6.64 26.27
CA GLU A 111 -15.99 5.94 26.08
C GLU A 111 -15.19 6.52 24.90
N ILE A 112 -15.87 6.81 23.78
CA ILE A 112 -15.25 7.41 22.62
C ILE A 112 -14.68 8.78 22.95
N LEU A 113 -15.51 9.67 23.50
CA LEU A 113 -15.15 11.06 23.73
C LEU A 113 -14.08 11.21 24.83
N THR A 114 -14.09 10.36 25.87
CA THR A 114 -13.16 10.50 27.01
C THR A 114 -11.87 9.72 26.83
N ASN A 115 -11.93 8.51 26.28
CA ASN A 115 -10.79 7.58 26.29
C ASN A 115 -10.21 7.38 24.89
N ARG A 116 -11.05 6.94 23.93
CA ARG A 116 -10.56 6.49 22.62
C ARG A 116 -10.03 7.64 21.77
N LEU A 117 -10.77 8.75 21.66
CA LEU A 117 -10.30 9.92 20.92
C LEU A 117 -9.08 10.56 21.58
N LYS A 118 -9.04 10.58 22.92
CA LYS A 118 -7.86 11.03 23.65
C LYS A 118 -6.63 10.20 23.27
N ALA A 119 -6.78 8.87 23.24
CA ALA A 119 -5.71 7.98 22.79
C ALA A 119 -5.31 8.25 21.34
N VAL A 120 -6.27 8.42 20.42
CA VAL A 120 -6.01 8.78 19.01
C VAL A 120 -5.19 10.07 18.91
N PHE A 121 -5.63 11.14 19.58
CA PHE A 121 -4.99 12.45 19.49
C PHE A 121 -3.58 12.47 20.10
N GLN A 122 -3.27 11.59 21.06
CA GLN A 122 -1.90 11.44 21.57
C GLN A 122 -0.89 10.97 20.51
N HIS A 123 -1.34 10.35 19.42
CA HIS A 123 -0.46 9.97 18.30
C HIS A 123 -0.17 11.12 17.32
N TYR A 124 -0.82 12.28 17.48
CA TYR A 124 -0.65 13.44 16.61
C TYR A 124 -0.27 14.65 17.45
N HIS A 125 1.00 15.04 17.35
CA HIS A 125 1.41 16.37 17.75
C HIS A 125 1.25 17.26 16.53
N VAL A 126 0.26 18.15 16.51
CA VAL A 126 0.09 19.15 15.45
C VAL A 126 -0.09 20.50 16.15
N SER A 127 1.02 21.22 16.32
CA SER A 127 1.04 22.50 17.03
C SER A 127 1.09 23.63 16.02
N LEU A 128 -0.09 24.04 15.57
CA LEU A 128 -0.27 25.08 14.55
C LEU A 128 -0.98 26.33 15.10
N ASP A 129 -1.36 26.33 16.38
CA ASP A 129 -2.11 27.44 17.00
C ASP A 129 -1.33 28.75 17.00
N TRP A 130 -0.03 28.70 17.22
CA TRP A 130 0.84 29.88 17.22
C TRP A 130 0.93 30.58 15.85
N LEU A 131 0.51 29.91 14.77
CA LEU A 131 0.44 30.47 13.41
C LEU A 131 -0.74 31.42 13.21
N ILE A 132 -1.72 31.40 14.10
CA ILE A 132 -2.94 32.20 13.97
C ILE A 132 -2.70 33.62 14.50
N ASP A 133 -1.80 33.79 15.49
CA ASP A 133 -1.73 34.99 16.33
C ASP A 133 -0.40 35.78 16.25
N ARG A 134 0.54 35.45 15.33
CA ARG A 134 1.85 36.11 15.28
C ARG A 134 2.26 36.65 13.91
N ASP A 135 2.58 37.94 13.90
CA ASP A 135 3.30 38.67 12.84
C ASP A 135 4.82 38.77 13.11
N THR A 136 5.33 38.12 14.16
CA THR A 136 6.74 38.23 14.59
C THR A 136 7.51 36.93 14.36
N HIS A 137 8.74 37.06 13.84
CA HIS A 137 9.43 36.01 13.08
C HIS A 137 10.85 35.72 13.56
N SER A 138 11.27 36.30 14.69
CA SER A 138 12.64 36.15 15.19
C SER A 138 12.92 34.75 15.75
N GLN A 139 14.19 34.35 15.80
CA GLN A 139 14.65 33.08 16.35
C GLN A 139 14.12 32.81 17.77
N VAL A 140 14.13 33.83 18.64
CA VAL A 140 13.60 33.75 20.02
C VAL A 140 12.11 33.42 20.04
N VAL A 141 11.34 33.96 19.09
CA VAL A 141 9.91 33.72 18.94
C VAL A 141 9.64 32.33 18.35
N ALA A 142 10.42 31.91 17.35
CA ALA A 142 10.32 30.59 16.73
C ALA A 142 10.63 29.45 17.72
N LEU A 143 11.61 29.66 18.61
CA LEU A 143 11.98 28.72 19.68
C LEU A 143 11.17 28.91 20.97
N SER A 144 10.31 29.95 21.04
CA SER A 144 9.43 30.13 22.20
C SER A 144 8.38 29.02 22.19
N LYS A 145 8.51 28.08 23.14
CA LYS A 145 7.56 26.98 23.33
C LYS A 145 6.14 27.53 23.40
N GLY A 146 5.30 27.19 22.42
CA GLY A 146 3.89 27.57 22.40
C GLY A 146 3.23 27.19 23.73
N LYS A 147 2.77 28.20 24.48
CA LYS A 147 2.03 27.99 25.73
C LYS A 147 0.68 27.37 25.40
N LYS A 148 0.48 26.11 25.81
CA LYS A 148 -0.72 25.27 25.68
C LYS A 148 -1.16 25.07 24.22
N ALA A 149 -1.07 23.83 23.74
CA ALA A 149 -1.84 23.40 22.59
C ALA A 149 -3.32 23.66 22.90
N ALA A 150 -3.89 24.69 22.30
CA ALA A 150 -5.33 24.75 22.21
C ALA A 150 -5.75 23.54 21.36
N ASN A 151 -6.99 23.11 21.53
CA ASN A 151 -7.49 21.91 20.86
C ASN A 151 -7.75 22.25 19.38
N PHE A 152 -6.70 22.61 18.62
CA PHE A 152 -6.79 22.96 17.20
C PHE A 152 -7.39 21.78 16.46
N PRO A 153 -8.62 21.89 15.91
CA PRO A 153 -9.25 20.76 15.29
C PRO A 153 -8.72 20.61 13.85
N PHE A 154 -7.43 20.32 13.72
CA PHE A 154 -6.69 20.19 12.46
C PHE A 154 -7.42 19.29 11.45
N TYR A 155 -7.97 18.18 11.95
CA TYR A 155 -8.72 17.22 11.15
C TYR A 155 -10.05 17.74 10.59
N LEU A 156 -10.52 18.91 11.01
CA LEU A 156 -11.76 19.53 10.52
C LEU A 156 -11.53 20.67 9.54
N LEU A 157 -10.28 21.04 9.26
CA LEU A 157 -10.00 22.11 8.33
C LEU A 157 -10.51 21.77 6.93
N SER A 158 -11.07 22.76 6.24
CA SER A 158 -11.40 22.64 4.82
C SER A 158 -10.12 22.58 3.97
N GLU A 159 -10.24 22.17 2.71
CA GLU A 159 -9.10 22.20 1.80
C GLU A 159 -8.54 23.62 1.61
N HIS A 160 -9.42 24.62 1.58
CA HIS A 160 -9.03 26.03 1.53
C HIS A 160 -8.19 26.42 2.75
N GLN A 161 -8.66 26.10 3.96
CA GLN A 161 -7.93 26.38 5.20
C GLN A 161 -6.57 25.68 5.24
N LEU A 162 -6.48 24.43 4.77
CA LEU A 162 -5.19 23.73 4.66
C LEU A 162 -4.23 24.43 3.68
N LYS A 163 -4.75 24.97 2.58
CA LYS A 163 -3.96 25.73 1.61
C LYS A 163 -3.45 27.03 2.24
N GLU A 164 -4.31 27.82 2.88
CA GLU A 164 -3.92 29.05 3.58
C GLU A 164 -2.85 28.78 4.64
N MET A 165 -2.99 27.69 5.42
CA MET A 165 -1.98 27.30 6.39
C MET A 165 -0.66 26.90 5.75
N ALA A 166 -0.70 26.21 4.62
CA ALA A 166 0.50 25.85 3.87
C ALA A 166 1.24 27.08 3.32
N ASP A 167 0.49 28.06 2.82
CA ASP A 167 1.02 29.34 2.32
C ASP A 167 1.64 30.14 3.48
N LYS A 168 0.97 30.21 4.63
CA LYS A 168 1.50 30.85 5.86
C LYS A 168 2.76 30.17 6.37
N LEU A 169 2.79 28.85 6.49
CA LEU A 169 3.97 28.10 6.93
C LEU A 169 5.17 28.37 6.03
N ALA A 170 4.97 28.31 4.72
CA ALA A 170 6.03 28.63 3.76
C ALA A 170 6.57 30.05 3.95
N MET A 171 5.69 31.04 4.07
CA MET A 171 6.09 32.44 4.30
C MET A 171 6.88 32.60 5.61
N LEU A 172 6.45 31.93 6.68
CA LEU A 172 7.14 31.97 7.98
C LEU A 172 8.52 31.35 7.90
N PHE A 173 8.67 30.18 7.27
CA PHE A 173 9.98 29.57 7.07
C PHE A 173 10.87 30.39 6.14
N THR A 174 10.31 31.04 5.11
CA THR A 174 11.07 31.98 4.27
C THR A 174 11.64 33.10 5.13
N LYS A 175 10.81 33.73 5.96
CA LYS A 175 11.26 34.84 6.79
C LYS A 175 12.21 34.38 7.89
N LEU A 176 11.99 33.21 8.51
CA LEU A 176 12.91 32.62 9.49
C LEU A 176 14.31 32.41 8.89
N GLN A 177 14.38 31.89 7.66
CA GLN A 177 15.65 31.71 6.96
C GLN A 177 16.29 33.06 6.61
N SER A 178 15.51 34.03 6.10
CA SER A 178 16.02 35.37 5.79
C SER A 178 16.53 36.11 7.02
N ASP A 179 15.79 36.09 8.12
CA ASP A 179 16.14 36.76 9.38
C ASP A 179 17.43 36.15 9.95
N PHE A 180 17.57 34.81 9.91
CA PHE A 180 18.82 34.15 10.29
C PHE A 180 20.01 34.63 9.46
N VAL A 181 19.87 34.66 8.13
CA VAL A 181 20.93 35.10 7.22
C VAL A 181 21.32 36.57 7.48
N ASN A 182 20.33 37.45 7.68
CA ASN A 182 20.56 38.85 7.99
C ASN A 182 21.31 39.01 9.33
N GLU A 183 20.90 38.28 10.38
CA GLU A 183 21.58 38.30 11.67
C GLU A 183 23.04 37.84 11.55
N GLN A 184 23.31 36.77 10.81
CA GLN A 184 24.70 36.32 10.59
C GLN A 184 25.50 37.35 9.78
N ALA A 185 24.89 38.03 8.80
CA ALA A 185 25.55 39.11 8.05
C ALA A 185 25.92 40.29 8.95
N GLU A 186 25.02 40.73 9.84
CA GLU A 186 25.31 41.80 10.80
C GLU A 186 26.40 41.40 11.81
N ARG A 187 26.39 40.16 12.30
CA ARG A 187 27.45 39.63 13.18
C ARG A 187 28.81 39.63 12.48
N LYS A 188 28.84 39.33 11.18
CA LYS A 188 30.05 39.41 10.36
C LYS A 188 30.55 40.84 10.24
N GLU A 189 29.66 41.81 9.98
CA GLU A 189 30.02 43.23 9.91
C GLU A 189 30.60 43.75 11.24
N ARG A 190 30.12 43.23 12.37
CA ARG A 190 30.66 43.51 13.72
C ARG A 190 31.97 42.77 14.03
N GLY A 191 32.45 41.91 13.13
CA GLY A 191 33.66 41.10 13.34
C GLY A 191 33.49 39.97 14.37
N GLU A 192 32.26 39.61 14.74
CA GLU A 192 31.97 38.59 15.75
C GLU A 192 32.11 37.16 15.23
N ILE A 193 32.03 36.98 13.90
CA ILE A 193 32.16 35.68 13.23
C ILE A 193 33.05 35.80 11.99
N SER A 194 33.88 34.79 11.74
CA SER A 194 34.56 34.58 10.45
C SER A 194 33.75 33.62 9.58
N LEU A 195 33.70 33.85 8.28
CA LEU A 195 32.85 33.12 7.33
C LEU A 195 33.53 31.86 6.75
N ASP A 196 34.63 31.43 7.36
CA ASP A 196 35.50 30.37 6.83
C ASP A 196 34.84 28.98 6.77
N ASP A 197 33.66 28.82 7.38
CA ASP A 197 32.87 27.59 7.32
C ASP A 197 31.37 27.85 7.03
N PHE A 198 31.05 28.05 5.73
CA PHE A 198 29.66 28.07 5.24
C PHE A 198 28.85 26.82 5.65
N THR A 199 29.53 25.69 5.83
CA THR A 199 28.89 24.43 6.23
C THR A 199 28.39 24.49 7.66
N ALA A 200 29.14 25.13 8.57
CA ALA A 200 28.70 25.36 9.95
C ALA A 200 27.42 26.22 10.00
N LEU A 201 27.38 27.33 9.26
CA LEU A 201 26.20 28.20 9.19
C LEU A 201 24.97 27.49 8.59
N SER A 202 25.16 26.70 7.53
CA SER A 202 24.09 25.89 6.93
C SER A 202 23.54 24.86 7.91
N ARG A 203 24.40 24.22 8.71
CA ARG A 203 23.99 23.28 9.76
C ARG A 203 23.24 23.95 10.90
N ASP A 204 23.61 25.17 11.28
CA ASP A 204 22.90 25.94 12.31
C ASP A 204 21.50 26.37 11.82
N LEU A 205 21.38 26.81 10.57
CA LEU A 205 20.09 27.10 9.97
C LEU A 205 19.22 25.83 9.89
N TYR A 206 19.80 24.72 9.46
CA TYR A 206 19.11 23.42 9.41
C TYR A 206 18.61 22.99 10.77
N ARG A 207 19.42 23.18 11.82
CA ARG A 207 19.03 22.92 13.21
C ARG A 207 17.82 23.75 13.62
N LEU A 208 17.88 25.07 13.39
CA LEU A 208 16.80 25.99 13.72
C LEU A 208 15.50 25.61 13.01
N VAL A 209 15.53 25.44 11.68
CA VAL A 209 14.35 25.08 10.89
C VAL A 209 13.83 23.69 11.28
N GLY A 210 14.74 22.75 11.53
CA GLY A 210 14.40 21.39 11.92
C GLY A 210 13.76 21.28 13.30
N GLU A 211 14.24 22.04 14.29
CA GLU A 211 13.64 22.16 15.62
C GLU A 211 12.21 22.68 15.51
N VAL A 212 11.99 23.80 14.79
CA VAL A 212 10.65 24.37 14.59
C VAL A 212 9.73 23.40 13.86
N CYS A 213 10.21 22.76 12.78
CA CYS A 213 9.47 21.74 12.05
C CYS A 213 9.06 20.55 12.94
N ALA A 214 9.96 20.06 13.79
CA ALA A 214 9.69 18.96 14.71
C ALA A 214 8.69 19.37 15.80
N ASP A 215 8.82 20.58 16.36
CA ASP A 215 7.95 21.12 17.40
C ASP A 215 6.51 21.32 16.91
N ILE A 216 6.30 21.67 15.63
CA ILE A 216 4.95 21.72 15.06
C ILE A 216 4.39 20.36 14.64
N GLY A 217 5.20 19.29 14.74
CA GLY A 217 4.80 17.92 14.42
C GLY A 217 5.13 17.42 13.02
N PHE A 218 5.92 18.18 12.26
CA PHE A 218 6.28 17.89 10.87
C PHE A 218 7.81 17.91 10.69
N PRO A 219 8.56 16.99 11.34
CA PRO A 219 10.01 16.97 11.23
C PRO A 219 10.47 16.85 9.78
N LEU A 220 11.59 17.50 9.46
CA LEU A 220 12.22 17.41 8.14
C LEU A 220 12.58 15.95 7.81
N LYS A 221 12.69 15.64 6.51
CA LYS A 221 12.90 14.26 6.04
C LYS A 221 14.15 13.64 6.67
N HIS A 222 15.23 14.40 6.77
CA HIS A 222 16.50 13.95 7.31
C HIS A 222 16.72 14.33 8.79
N TRP A 223 15.70 14.88 9.46
CA TRP A 223 15.82 15.38 10.84
C TRP A 223 16.30 14.34 11.85
N PHE A 224 15.72 13.13 11.83
CA PHE A 224 16.17 12.07 12.75
C PHE A 224 17.60 11.63 12.47
N ALA A 225 18.04 11.65 11.21
CA ALA A 225 19.43 11.34 10.87
C ALA A 225 20.38 12.42 11.39
N TYR A 226 19.98 13.69 11.30
CA TYR A 226 20.71 14.80 11.92
C TYR A 226 20.83 14.63 13.44
N GLN A 227 19.73 14.30 14.14
CA GLN A 227 19.71 14.08 15.59
C GLN A 227 20.58 12.89 16.03
N ASP A 228 20.64 11.84 15.21
CA ASP A 228 21.50 10.68 15.45
C ASP A 228 22.99 10.96 15.13
N ASN A 229 23.37 12.20 14.80
CA ASN A 229 24.70 12.57 14.30
C ASN A 229 25.16 11.73 13.09
N ARG A 230 24.23 11.28 12.26
CA ARG A 230 24.57 10.63 10.99
C ARG A 230 25.03 11.68 9.99
N PHE A 231 25.99 11.28 9.13
CA PHE A 231 26.44 12.13 8.04
C PHE A 231 25.26 12.53 7.16
N LEU A 232 25.17 13.83 6.87
CA LEU A 232 24.22 14.42 5.94
C LEU A 232 25.01 15.19 4.91
N ASP A 233 24.71 14.93 3.65
CA ASP A 233 25.24 15.69 2.53
C ASP A 233 24.68 17.13 2.59
N VAL A 234 25.46 18.10 2.12
CA VAL A 234 25.04 19.51 2.05
C VAL A 234 23.78 19.64 1.20
N ASN A 235 23.69 18.86 0.11
CA ASN A 235 22.50 18.81 -0.73
C ASN A 235 21.26 18.31 0.04
N ASP A 236 21.40 17.33 0.94
CA ASP A 236 20.26 16.83 1.75
C ASP A 236 19.71 17.92 2.69
N ILE A 237 20.60 18.76 3.23
CA ILE A 237 20.27 19.92 4.05
C ILE A 237 19.54 20.97 3.21
N GLU A 238 20.12 21.39 2.09
CA GLU A 238 19.54 22.39 1.19
C GLU A 238 18.16 21.97 0.66
N VAL A 239 18.02 20.71 0.27
CA VAL A 239 16.75 20.15 -0.22
C VAL A 239 15.65 20.25 0.83
N ASP A 240 15.95 19.96 2.09
CA ASP A 240 14.99 20.04 3.18
C ASP A 240 14.65 21.50 3.53
N LEU A 241 15.63 22.40 3.53
CA LEU A 241 15.44 23.85 3.69
C LEU A 241 14.55 24.43 2.57
N ASN A 242 14.83 24.10 1.31
CA ASN A 242 14.03 24.51 0.14
C ASN A 242 12.59 23.95 0.18
N LYS A 243 12.40 22.76 0.75
CA LYS A 243 11.05 22.19 0.97
C LYS A 243 10.30 22.91 2.08
N SER A 244 10.98 23.37 3.13
CA SER A 244 10.37 24.10 4.26
C SER A 244 9.78 25.45 3.86
N VAL A 245 10.31 26.09 2.81
CA VAL A 245 9.78 27.37 2.27
C VAL A 245 8.75 27.18 1.16
N CYS A 246 8.33 25.94 0.87
CA CYS A 246 7.47 25.65 -0.27
C CYS A 246 6.01 25.38 0.11
N PRO A 247 5.05 26.23 -0.30
CA PRO A 247 3.64 26.02 0.03
C PRO A 247 3.07 24.72 -0.51
N LYS A 248 3.46 24.31 -1.73
CA LYS A 248 3.03 23.03 -2.33
C LYS A 248 3.50 21.82 -1.51
N HIS A 249 4.69 21.92 -0.89
CA HIS A 249 5.21 20.87 -0.03
C HIS A 249 4.35 20.76 1.25
N TRP A 250 4.11 21.89 1.92
CA TRP A 250 3.26 21.96 3.10
C TRP A 250 1.84 21.47 2.83
N LYS A 251 1.17 21.93 1.76
CA LYS A 251 -0.19 21.48 1.42
C LYS A 251 -0.25 19.96 1.32
N ARG A 252 0.73 19.32 0.69
CA ARG A 252 0.79 17.86 0.56
C ARG A 252 0.98 17.18 1.91
N GLN A 253 1.89 17.67 2.76
CA GLN A 253 2.15 17.09 4.08
C GLN A 253 0.93 17.23 5.00
N LEU A 254 0.37 18.44 5.09
CA LEU A 254 -0.83 18.73 5.89
C LEU A 254 -2.03 17.90 5.41
N THR A 255 -2.29 17.84 4.11
CA THR A 255 -3.39 17.03 3.56
C THR A 255 -3.22 15.55 3.90
N THR A 256 -2.00 15.01 3.80
CA THR A 256 -1.72 13.61 4.12
C THR A 256 -1.91 13.32 5.61
N ALA A 257 -1.41 14.20 6.49
CA ALA A 257 -1.58 14.08 7.93
C ALA A 257 -3.07 14.18 8.31
N GLN A 258 -3.80 15.13 7.71
CA GLN A 258 -5.22 15.33 7.98
C GLN A 258 -6.05 14.10 7.57
N LYS A 259 -5.83 13.57 6.36
CA LYS A 259 -6.54 12.36 5.88
C LYS A 259 -6.33 11.17 6.81
N ARG A 260 -5.09 10.96 7.29
CA ARG A 260 -4.78 9.90 8.25
C ARG A 260 -5.42 10.13 9.61
N LEU A 261 -5.42 11.37 10.12
CA LEU A 261 -6.06 11.68 11.40
C LEU A 261 -7.57 11.52 11.32
N LYS A 262 -8.22 11.96 10.23
CA LYS A 262 -9.66 11.73 9.99
C LYS A 262 -10.00 10.25 10.07
N GLU A 263 -9.26 9.40 9.37
CA GLU A 263 -9.47 7.95 9.45
C GLU A 263 -9.18 7.39 10.84
N HIS A 264 -8.14 7.85 11.53
CA HIS A 264 -7.85 7.37 12.87
C HIS A 264 -8.95 7.74 13.87
N VAL A 265 -9.59 8.89 13.69
CA VAL A 265 -10.80 9.27 14.43
C VAL A 265 -11.95 8.30 14.11
N GLU A 266 -12.17 7.93 12.85
CA GLU A 266 -13.19 6.94 12.47
C GLU A 266 -12.92 5.55 13.09
N ILE A 267 -11.65 5.10 13.12
CA ILE A 267 -11.23 3.88 13.85
C ILE A 267 -11.53 4.04 15.36
N GLY A 268 -11.20 5.20 15.93
CA GLY A 268 -11.50 5.54 17.32
C GLY A 268 -12.99 5.54 17.63
N CYS A 269 -13.84 5.92 16.68
CA CYS A 269 -15.29 5.90 16.80
C CYS A 269 -15.91 4.51 16.55
N GLY A 270 -15.11 3.51 16.19
CA GLY A 270 -15.56 2.16 15.84
C GLY A 270 -16.25 2.05 14.47
N ALA A 271 -16.08 3.07 13.62
CA ALA A 271 -16.60 3.06 12.25
C ALA A 271 -15.82 2.12 11.31
N VAL A 272 -14.59 1.77 11.70
CA VAL A 272 -13.78 0.74 11.05
C VAL A 272 -13.83 -0.52 11.90
N SER A 273 -14.63 -1.49 11.47
CA SER A 273 -14.84 -2.75 12.16
C SER A 273 -15.51 -3.78 11.25
N ALA A 274 -15.50 -5.04 11.66
CA ALA A 274 -16.13 -6.15 10.92
C ALA A 274 -17.63 -5.94 10.65
N LYS A 275 -18.32 -5.18 11.51
CA LYS A 275 -19.79 -5.01 11.46
C LYS A 275 -20.25 -3.68 10.85
N VAL A 276 -19.33 -2.76 10.58
CA VAL A 276 -19.66 -1.42 10.07
C VAL A 276 -18.98 -1.15 8.73
N SER A 277 -17.65 -1.16 8.70
CA SER A 277 -16.86 -0.94 7.49
C SER A 277 -15.51 -1.60 7.69
N PRO A 278 -15.24 -2.76 7.08
CA PRO A 278 -13.97 -3.44 7.29
C PRO A 278 -12.82 -2.68 6.63
N TYR A 279 -11.65 -2.73 7.28
CA TYR A 279 -10.35 -2.22 6.83
C TYR A 279 -10.19 -0.70 6.76
N VAL A 280 -11.22 0.00 6.29
CA VAL A 280 -11.23 1.45 6.06
C VAL A 280 -12.65 1.99 6.22
N SER A 281 -12.78 3.21 6.72
CA SER A 281 -14.08 3.86 6.87
C SER A 281 -14.77 4.07 5.52
N GLN A 282 -16.11 4.13 5.52
CA GLN A 282 -16.87 4.38 4.31
C GLN A 282 -16.53 5.72 3.66
N SER A 283 -16.22 6.75 4.45
CA SER A 283 -15.80 8.06 3.95
C SER A 283 -14.48 7.95 3.19
N ALA A 284 -13.45 7.35 3.79
CA ALA A 284 -12.15 7.19 3.15
C ALA A 284 -12.21 6.27 1.92
N PHE A 285 -13.10 5.27 1.93
CA PHE A 285 -13.35 4.42 0.77
C PHE A 285 -14.00 5.19 -0.39
N ASN A 286 -14.97 6.06 -0.10
CA ASN A 286 -15.58 6.92 -1.12
C ASN A 286 -14.56 7.91 -1.71
N ASP A 287 -13.74 8.54 -0.87
CA ASP A 287 -12.65 9.42 -1.32
C ASP A 287 -11.66 8.67 -2.23
N TYR A 288 -11.34 7.42 -1.89
CA TYR A 288 -10.49 6.57 -2.72
C TYR A 288 -11.12 6.27 -4.09
N ARG A 289 -12.42 5.93 -4.13
CA ARG A 289 -13.13 5.67 -5.39
C ARG A 289 -13.17 6.90 -6.28
N ALA A 290 -13.49 8.07 -5.72
CA ALA A 290 -13.47 9.35 -6.44
C ALA A 290 -12.08 9.61 -7.02
N GLN A 291 -11.03 9.51 -6.21
CA GLN A 291 -9.66 9.69 -6.69
C GLN A 291 -9.26 8.70 -7.79
N ARG A 292 -9.76 7.45 -7.75
CA ARG A 292 -9.51 6.46 -8.82
C ARG A 292 -10.25 6.80 -10.10
N ALA A 293 -11.48 7.31 -10.01
CA ALA A 293 -12.23 7.80 -11.16
C ALA A 293 -11.51 8.99 -11.82
N ASP A 294 -11.11 9.99 -11.03
CA ASP A 294 -10.36 11.16 -11.52
C ASP A 294 -9.04 10.77 -12.20
N ASN A 295 -8.32 9.80 -11.62
CA ASN A 295 -7.07 9.30 -12.21
C ASN A 295 -7.32 8.60 -13.54
N LEU A 296 -8.41 7.83 -13.67
CA LEU A 296 -8.75 7.15 -14.91
C LEU A 296 -9.15 8.16 -15.99
N GLU A 297 -9.94 9.16 -15.63
CA GLU A 297 -10.31 10.26 -16.52
C GLU A 297 -9.07 11.02 -17.00
N TYR A 298 -8.13 11.33 -16.10
CA TYR A 298 -6.84 11.93 -16.47
C TYR A 298 -6.07 11.06 -17.48
N LEU A 299 -5.98 9.74 -17.27
CA LEU A 299 -5.29 8.84 -18.21
C LEU A 299 -5.98 8.80 -19.59
N GLN A 300 -7.30 8.92 -19.63
CA GLN A 300 -8.08 8.95 -20.88
C GLN A 300 -7.92 10.27 -21.64
N GLN A 301 -7.75 11.38 -20.94
CA GLN A 301 -7.63 12.72 -21.53
C GLN A 301 -6.20 13.10 -21.95
N MET A 302 -5.20 12.28 -21.62
CA MET A 302 -3.79 12.60 -21.81
C MET A 302 -3.13 11.71 -22.86
N VAL A 303 -2.18 12.29 -23.58
CA VAL A 303 -1.31 11.62 -24.56
C VAL A 303 0.15 11.80 -24.18
N LEU A 304 0.97 10.82 -24.54
CA LEU A 304 2.42 10.94 -24.55
C LEU A 304 2.85 11.42 -25.93
N GLU A 305 3.63 12.48 -25.98
CA GLU A 305 4.26 13.01 -27.19
C GLU A 305 5.77 12.85 -27.06
N ASN A 306 6.42 12.36 -28.11
CA ASN A 306 7.87 12.30 -28.17
C ASN A 306 8.42 13.72 -28.37
N LEU A 307 9.39 14.11 -27.53
CA LEU A 307 10.02 15.44 -27.59
C LEU A 307 10.88 15.62 -28.84
N ASP A 308 11.42 14.54 -29.38
CA ASP A 308 12.28 14.57 -30.56
C ASP A 308 11.48 14.47 -31.88
N ASP A 309 10.25 13.95 -31.81
CA ASP A 309 9.31 13.82 -32.94
C ASP A 309 7.86 13.99 -32.46
N SER A 310 7.31 15.19 -32.63
CA SER A 310 5.95 15.51 -32.18
C SER A 310 4.84 14.74 -32.91
N THR A 311 5.15 14.11 -34.05
CA THR A 311 4.19 13.26 -34.77
C THR A 311 4.01 11.90 -34.11
N GLU A 312 4.99 11.46 -33.31
CA GLU A 312 4.92 10.23 -32.55
C GLU A 312 4.17 10.47 -31.24
N GLN A 313 2.89 10.08 -31.24
CA GLN A 313 2.01 10.21 -30.07
C GLN A 313 1.38 8.88 -29.69
N MET A 314 1.18 8.66 -28.38
CA MET A 314 0.51 7.48 -27.86
C MET A 314 -0.48 7.85 -26.75
N PRO A 315 -1.72 7.32 -26.76
CA PRO A 315 -2.64 7.53 -25.65
C PRO A 315 -2.07 7.02 -24.33
N LEU A 316 -2.10 7.84 -23.28
CA LEU A 316 -1.49 7.50 -22.00
C LEU A 316 -2.18 6.28 -21.36
N ILE A 317 -3.50 6.14 -21.57
CA ILE A 317 -4.27 4.99 -21.12
C ILE A 317 -3.78 3.66 -21.71
N GLU A 318 -3.36 3.63 -22.98
CA GLU A 318 -2.84 2.41 -23.61
C GLU A 318 -1.49 2.00 -23.03
N MET A 319 -0.63 2.97 -22.71
CA MET A 319 0.62 2.70 -21.99
C MET A 319 0.38 2.22 -20.57
N TRP A 320 -0.61 2.81 -19.88
CA TRP A 320 -1.00 2.35 -18.55
C TRP A 320 -1.46 0.89 -18.58
N LYS A 321 -2.32 0.50 -19.54
CA LYS A 321 -2.83 -0.88 -19.71
C LYS A 321 -1.70 -1.91 -19.86
N LYS A 322 -0.61 -1.54 -20.53
CA LYS A 322 0.59 -2.36 -20.77
C LYS A 322 1.63 -2.32 -19.63
N SER A 323 1.39 -1.51 -18.59
CA SER A 323 2.35 -1.30 -17.50
C SER A 323 1.98 -2.05 -16.22
N VAL A 324 2.94 -2.17 -15.30
CA VAL A 324 2.72 -2.70 -13.94
C VAL A 324 1.82 -1.82 -13.04
N ALA A 325 1.40 -0.66 -13.53
CA ALA A 325 0.33 0.12 -12.88
C ALA A 325 -1.05 -0.52 -13.09
N ASN A 326 -1.21 -1.35 -14.12
CA ASN A 326 -2.35 -2.24 -14.28
C ASN A 326 -2.27 -3.37 -13.22
N PRO A 327 -3.28 -3.50 -12.33
CA PRO A 327 -3.28 -4.53 -11.29
C PRO A 327 -3.17 -5.96 -11.83
N ALA A 328 -3.70 -6.26 -13.02
CA ALA A 328 -3.63 -7.59 -13.62
C ALA A 328 -2.19 -7.97 -14.01
N ILE A 329 -1.47 -7.06 -14.67
CA ILE A 329 -0.05 -7.27 -15.02
C ILE A 329 0.80 -7.39 -13.76
N ARG A 330 0.53 -6.53 -12.76
CA ARG A 330 1.23 -6.59 -11.47
C ARG A 330 1.01 -7.92 -10.75
N PHE A 331 -0.21 -8.45 -10.79
CA PHE A 331 -0.56 -9.76 -10.23
C PHE A 331 0.23 -10.87 -10.94
N GLN A 332 0.18 -10.92 -12.27
CA GLN A 332 0.89 -11.92 -13.08
C GLN A 332 2.41 -11.88 -12.84
N GLU A 333 3.02 -10.69 -12.84
CA GLU A 333 4.45 -10.54 -12.55
C GLU A 333 4.81 -11.04 -11.15
N THR A 334 3.97 -10.73 -10.15
CA THR A 334 4.18 -11.18 -8.77
C THR A 334 4.11 -12.71 -8.67
N MET A 335 3.14 -13.33 -9.35
CA MET A 335 2.99 -14.80 -9.38
C MET A 335 4.15 -15.47 -10.12
N ASN A 336 4.57 -14.92 -11.27
CA ASN A 336 5.73 -15.43 -12.01
C ASN A 336 7.01 -15.41 -11.18
N ARG A 337 7.20 -14.32 -10.44
CA ARG A 337 8.33 -14.18 -9.52
C ARG A 337 8.30 -15.19 -8.38
N LEU A 338 7.16 -15.34 -7.72
CA LEU A 338 7.01 -16.34 -6.66
C LEU A 338 7.29 -17.75 -7.16
N ARG A 339 6.79 -18.07 -8.34
CA ARG A 339 7.04 -19.35 -8.98
C ARG A 339 8.52 -19.62 -9.21
N GLY A 340 9.24 -18.69 -9.84
CA GLY A 340 10.67 -18.88 -10.07
C GLY A 340 11.50 -18.97 -8.79
N ILE A 341 11.06 -18.32 -7.71
CA ILE A 341 11.68 -18.44 -6.38
C ILE A 341 11.43 -19.83 -5.79
N ASP A 342 10.21 -20.36 -5.91
CA ASP A 342 9.82 -21.68 -5.41
C ASP A 342 10.53 -22.82 -6.15
N GLU A 343 10.60 -22.72 -7.48
CA GLU A 343 11.35 -23.65 -8.34
C GLU A 343 12.83 -23.68 -7.93
N TRP A 344 13.47 -22.50 -7.81
CA TRP A 344 14.85 -22.38 -7.37
C TRP A 344 15.08 -22.95 -5.96
N ALA A 345 14.16 -22.68 -5.03
CA ALA A 345 14.25 -23.18 -3.67
C ALA A 345 14.20 -24.72 -3.62
N THR A 346 13.30 -25.30 -4.40
CA THR A 346 13.14 -26.76 -4.52
C THR A 346 14.40 -27.40 -5.09
N GLU A 347 14.92 -26.87 -6.21
CA GLU A 347 16.15 -27.36 -6.85
C GLU A 347 17.37 -27.29 -5.92
N ASN A 348 17.39 -26.34 -4.99
CA ASN A 348 18.50 -26.12 -4.05
C ASN A 348 18.23 -26.65 -2.62
N SER A 349 17.24 -27.54 -2.48
CA SER A 349 16.89 -28.24 -1.23
C SER A 349 16.60 -27.31 -0.05
N PHE A 350 15.90 -26.21 -0.29
CA PHE A 350 15.37 -25.34 0.77
C PHE A 350 14.01 -25.85 1.25
N VAL A 351 13.72 -25.68 2.54
CA VAL A 351 12.38 -25.88 3.09
C VAL A 351 11.62 -24.57 3.08
N SER A 352 10.30 -24.64 2.92
CA SER A 352 9.42 -23.48 2.89
C SER A 352 8.53 -23.41 4.12
N LEU A 353 8.49 -22.23 4.73
CA LEU A 353 7.70 -21.91 5.91
C LEU A 353 6.71 -20.80 5.57
N PHE A 354 5.43 -21.01 5.89
CA PHE A 354 4.42 -19.98 5.88
C PHE A 354 4.21 -19.45 7.30
N LEU A 355 4.57 -18.19 7.51
CA LEU A 355 4.57 -17.54 8.81
C LEU A 355 3.52 -16.42 8.84
N THR A 356 2.69 -16.40 9.87
CA THR A 356 1.81 -15.26 10.16
C THR A 356 2.32 -14.52 11.40
N LEU A 357 2.41 -13.20 11.33
CA LEU A 357 2.79 -12.34 12.46
C LEU A 357 1.71 -11.26 12.69
N THR A 358 1.17 -11.22 13.90
CA THR A 358 0.07 -10.32 14.29
C THR A 358 0.47 -9.46 15.49
N ALA A 359 -0.06 -8.25 15.59
CA ALA A 359 0.13 -7.33 16.73
C ALA A 359 -0.68 -7.75 17.98
N PRO A 360 -0.31 -7.36 19.21
CA PRO A 360 -1.06 -7.73 20.42
C PRO A 360 -2.40 -7.00 20.48
N SER A 361 -3.30 -7.47 21.33
CA SER A 361 -4.66 -6.91 21.46
C SER A 361 -4.69 -5.40 21.67
N SER A 362 -3.71 -4.82 22.36
CA SER A 362 -3.57 -3.37 22.59
C SER A 362 -3.48 -2.52 21.31
N PHE A 363 -3.22 -3.14 20.16
CA PHE A 363 -3.15 -2.48 18.85
C PHE A 363 -4.46 -2.56 18.06
N HIS A 364 -5.39 -3.45 18.44
CA HIS A 364 -6.66 -3.66 17.73
C HIS A 364 -7.77 -2.81 18.33
N ALA A 365 -8.43 -2.01 17.51
CA ALA A 365 -9.41 -1.02 17.93
C ALA A 365 -10.76 -1.65 18.31
N THR A 366 -11.12 -2.74 17.63
CA THR A 366 -12.38 -3.47 17.83
C THR A 366 -12.13 -4.97 17.79
N HIS A 367 -13.08 -5.74 18.34
CA HIS A 367 -13.12 -7.20 18.20
C HIS A 367 -13.92 -7.58 16.94
N GLU A 368 -13.80 -8.83 16.48
CA GLU A 368 -14.58 -9.37 15.34
C GLU A 368 -16.11 -9.24 15.52
N THR A 369 -16.56 -9.18 16.79
CA THR A 369 -17.96 -8.93 17.14
C THR A 369 -18.43 -7.50 16.85
N GLY A 370 -17.53 -6.59 16.47
CA GLY A 370 -17.78 -5.16 16.29
C GLY A 370 -17.69 -4.33 17.58
N LYS A 371 -17.52 -4.97 18.74
CA LYS A 371 -17.40 -4.26 20.03
C LYS A 371 -16.04 -3.58 20.17
N ASN A 372 -16.02 -2.41 20.82
CA ASN A 372 -14.79 -1.72 21.18
C ASN A 372 -13.89 -2.60 22.04
N ASN A 373 -12.61 -2.62 21.71
CA ASN A 373 -11.60 -3.26 22.55
C ASN A 373 -11.12 -2.27 23.63
N LYS A 374 -11.36 -2.61 24.90
CA LYS A 374 -10.96 -1.78 26.05
C LYS A 374 -9.44 -1.69 26.25
N LYS A 375 -8.67 -2.64 25.69
CA LYS A 375 -7.20 -2.63 25.76
C LYS A 375 -6.56 -1.70 24.73
N TRP A 376 -7.32 -1.21 23.76
CA TRP A 376 -6.76 -0.44 22.64
C TRP A 376 -6.17 0.89 23.11
N GLN A 377 -4.90 1.13 22.77
CA GLN A 377 -4.16 2.32 23.19
C GLN A 377 -4.02 3.35 22.05
N GLY A 378 -5.02 3.43 21.16
CA GLY A 378 -5.01 4.37 20.05
C GLY A 378 -3.99 4.04 18.95
N ALA A 379 -3.52 2.79 18.84
CA ALA A 379 -2.56 2.43 17.80
C ALA A 379 -3.18 2.59 16.40
N SER A 380 -2.57 3.44 15.55
CA SER A 380 -2.95 3.52 14.13
C SER A 380 -2.37 2.36 13.31
N PRO A 381 -2.95 2.02 12.15
CA PRO A 381 -2.37 1.04 11.23
C PRO A 381 -0.91 1.34 10.86
N ARG A 382 -0.55 2.62 10.68
CA ARG A 382 0.84 3.03 10.41
C ARG A 382 1.76 2.80 11.63
N TYR A 383 1.27 3.05 12.84
CA TYR A 383 2.01 2.77 14.07
C TYR A 383 2.23 1.26 14.25
N THR A 384 1.19 0.45 14.07
CA THR A 384 1.27 -1.01 14.10
C THR A 384 2.25 -1.54 13.05
N GLN A 385 2.22 -1.02 11.82
CA GLN A 385 3.17 -1.41 10.78
C GLN A 385 4.62 -1.07 11.17
N ARG A 386 4.86 0.04 11.87
CA ARG A 386 6.20 0.37 12.41
C ARG A 386 6.63 -0.63 13.48
N TYR A 387 5.72 -1.05 14.36
CA TYR A 387 5.98 -2.11 15.33
C TYR A 387 6.36 -3.43 14.65
N LEU A 388 5.59 -3.89 13.66
CA LEU A 388 5.89 -5.14 12.94
C LEU A 388 7.23 -5.07 12.19
N ASN A 389 7.55 -3.92 11.58
CA ASN A 389 8.86 -3.69 10.98
C ASN A 389 10.00 -3.75 12.01
N LYS A 390 9.79 -3.25 13.24
CA LYS A 390 10.79 -3.33 14.32
C LYS A 390 11.03 -4.79 14.73
N VAL A 391 9.96 -5.56 14.95
CA VAL A 391 10.04 -7.00 15.26
C VAL A 391 10.80 -7.74 14.16
N TRP A 392 10.47 -7.47 12.89
CA TRP A 392 11.14 -8.07 11.74
C TRP A 392 12.62 -7.68 11.65
N ALA A 393 12.97 -6.40 11.85
CA ALA A 393 14.36 -5.94 11.82
C ALA A 393 15.19 -6.63 12.91
N GLN A 394 14.65 -6.77 14.12
CA GLN A 394 15.29 -7.48 15.23
C GLN A 394 15.45 -8.97 14.94
N LEU A 395 14.43 -9.61 14.37
CA LEU A 395 14.49 -11.02 13.98
C LEU A 395 15.58 -11.27 12.92
N ARG A 396 15.63 -10.44 11.86
CA ARG A 396 16.69 -10.53 10.84
C ARG A 396 18.09 -10.34 11.41
N ALA A 397 18.25 -9.44 12.38
CA ALA A 397 19.53 -9.26 13.07
C ALA A 397 19.93 -10.52 13.87
N GLN A 398 18.96 -11.24 14.46
CA GLN A 398 19.22 -12.50 15.15
C GLN A 398 19.57 -13.65 14.21
N PHE A 399 18.95 -13.71 13.04
CA PHE A 399 19.30 -14.65 11.98
C PHE A 399 20.73 -14.41 11.48
N ALA A 400 21.07 -13.15 11.18
CA ALA A 400 22.42 -12.78 10.73
C ALA A 400 23.51 -13.18 11.75
N LYS A 401 23.27 -12.95 13.05
CA LYS A 401 24.20 -13.37 14.12
C LYS A 401 24.42 -14.88 14.21
N ARG A 402 23.50 -15.69 13.68
CA ARG A 402 23.55 -17.16 13.67
C ARG A 402 23.95 -17.73 12.32
N GLY A 403 24.27 -16.89 11.33
CA GLY A 403 24.58 -17.34 9.98
C GLY A 403 23.36 -17.86 9.21
N ILE A 404 22.12 -17.63 9.69
CA ILE A 404 20.91 -18.14 9.05
C ILE A 404 20.58 -17.29 7.82
N GLY A 405 20.80 -17.87 6.63
CA GLY A 405 20.36 -17.31 5.35
C GLY A 405 18.88 -17.62 5.09
N PHE A 406 18.16 -16.64 4.55
CA PHE A 406 16.76 -16.80 4.14
C PHE A 406 16.38 -15.86 2.98
N PHE A 407 15.39 -16.26 2.19
CA PHE A 407 14.79 -15.46 1.12
C PHE A 407 13.29 -15.75 0.99
N GLY A 408 12.57 -14.95 0.21
CA GLY A 408 11.15 -15.16 -0.02
C GLY A 408 10.35 -13.86 -0.14
N PHE A 409 9.16 -13.87 0.45
CA PHE A 409 8.10 -12.88 0.23
C PHE A 409 7.38 -12.52 1.53
N ARG A 410 6.92 -11.27 1.62
CA ARG A 410 6.08 -10.74 2.71
C ARG A 410 4.89 -9.96 2.14
N GLY A 411 3.68 -10.42 2.44
CA GLY A 411 2.43 -9.70 2.29
C GLY A 411 2.01 -9.01 3.60
N VAL A 412 1.31 -7.89 3.49
CA VAL A 412 0.73 -7.15 4.62
C VAL A 412 -0.73 -6.93 4.33
N GLU A 413 -1.58 -7.30 5.28
CA GLU A 413 -3.03 -7.24 5.14
C GLU A 413 -3.67 -6.57 6.35
N PRO A 414 -4.80 -5.87 6.17
CA PRO A 414 -5.57 -5.35 7.28
C PRO A 414 -6.43 -6.46 7.91
N HIS A 415 -6.48 -6.50 9.24
CA HIS A 415 -7.63 -7.08 9.94
C HIS A 415 -8.87 -6.19 9.74
N HIS A 416 -10.03 -6.72 10.11
CA HIS A 416 -11.33 -6.04 9.95
C HIS A 416 -11.38 -4.62 10.57
N ASP A 417 -10.57 -4.34 11.59
CA ASP A 417 -10.45 -3.02 12.25
C ASP A 417 -9.36 -2.11 11.65
N GLY A 418 -8.71 -2.55 10.56
CA GLY A 418 -7.62 -1.85 9.88
C GLY A 418 -6.22 -2.18 10.43
N THR A 419 -6.09 -2.97 11.49
CA THR A 419 -4.79 -3.32 12.08
C THR A 419 -3.99 -4.23 11.15
N PRO A 420 -2.76 -3.86 10.72
CA PRO A 420 -1.97 -4.71 9.85
C PRO A 420 -1.51 -5.99 10.54
N HIS A 421 -1.46 -7.08 9.77
CA HIS A 421 -0.74 -8.32 10.07
C HIS A 421 0.05 -8.77 8.85
N TRP A 422 1.05 -9.63 9.06
CA TRP A 422 1.97 -10.05 8.02
C TRP A 422 1.83 -11.53 7.73
N HIS A 423 1.89 -11.85 6.44
CA HIS A 423 2.09 -13.21 5.93
C HIS A 423 3.46 -13.27 5.26
N LEU A 424 4.32 -14.18 5.70
CA LEU A 424 5.64 -14.38 5.15
C LEU A 424 5.75 -15.78 4.57
N LEU A 425 6.16 -15.87 3.31
CA LEU A 425 6.68 -17.10 2.74
C LEU A 425 8.20 -17.03 2.79
N MET A 426 8.80 -17.91 3.58
CA MET A 426 10.24 -17.91 3.85
C MET A 426 10.86 -19.25 3.45
N TYR A 427 11.97 -19.18 2.72
CA TYR A 427 12.79 -20.33 2.36
C TYR A 427 14.08 -20.32 3.17
N VAL A 428 14.38 -21.44 3.83
CA VAL A 428 15.56 -21.63 4.70
C VAL A 428 16.18 -23.00 4.47
N LYS A 429 17.46 -23.16 4.84
CA LYS A 429 18.08 -24.49 4.81
C LYS A 429 17.43 -25.39 5.88
N PRO A 430 17.28 -26.71 5.60
CA PRO A 430 16.62 -27.64 6.52
C PRO A 430 17.20 -27.58 7.94
N GLU A 431 18.52 -27.48 8.06
CA GLU A 431 19.26 -27.38 9.33
C GLU A 431 18.92 -26.15 10.19
N HIS A 432 18.37 -25.09 9.58
CA HIS A 432 18.01 -23.86 10.29
C HIS A 432 16.51 -23.74 10.60
N LYS A 433 15.70 -24.69 10.14
CA LYS A 433 14.23 -24.62 10.23
C LYS A 433 13.77 -24.40 11.68
N ASP A 434 14.20 -25.26 12.59
CA ASP A 434 13.72 -25.24 13.98
C ASP A 434 14.18 -23.97 14.72
N ASP A 435 15.39 -23.50 14.46
CA ASP A 435 15.91 -22.23 14.98
C ASP A 435 15.09 -21.04 14.49
N VAL A 436 14.72 -21.02 13.21
CA VAL A 436 13.87 -19.98 12.62
C VAL A 436 12.51 -19.95 13.30
N ILE A 437 11.87 -21.11 13.46
CA ILE A 437 10.57 -21.25 14.12
C ILE A 437 10.66 -20.78 15.58
N HIS A 438 11.69 -21.22 16.30
CA HIS A 438 11.90 -20.86 17.70
C HIS A 438 12.08 -19.35 17.87
N LEU A 439 12.97 -18.73 17.09
CA LEU A 439 13.27 -17.30 17.17
C LEU A 439 12.06 -16.46 16.74
N PHE A 440 11.34 -16.89 15.71
CA PHE A 440 10.11 -16.23 15.25
C PHE A 440 9.05 -16.23 16.37
N ARG A 441 8.79 -17.38 16.99
CA ARG A 441 7.86 -17.52 18.12
C ARG A 441 8.27 -16.63 19.29
N LYS A 442 9.55 -16.70 19.68
CA LYS A 442 10.09 -15.90 20.79
C LYS A 442 9.92 -14.41 20.53
N LYS A 443 10.18 -13.94 19.30
CA LYS A 443 10.04 -12.53 18.95
C LYS A 443 8.59 -12.07 18.83
N ALA A 444 7.70 -12.90 18.31
CA ALA A 444 6.29 -12.56 18.21
C ALA A 444 5.65 -12.35 19.59
N LEU A 445 6.09 -13.11 20.61
CA LEU A 445 5.58 -13.07 21.99
C LEU A 445 6.35 -12.13 22.93
N GLU A 446 7.26 -11.29 22.42
CA GLU A 446 8.08 -10.42 23.28
C GLU A 446 7.27 -9.31 23.97
N LEU A 447 6.24 -8.80 23.29
CA LEU A 447 5.32 -7.80 23.84
C LEU A 447 3.99 -8.47 24.18
N ASP A 448 3.50 -8.32 25.41
CA ASP A 448 2.22 -8.86 25.89
C ASP A 448 2.04 -10.37 25.59
N GLY A 449 3.12 -11.16 25.65
CA GLY A 449 3.11 -12.58 25.26
C GLY A 449 2.33 -13.51 26.21
N ASP A 450 2.00 -13.02 27.39
CA ASP A 450 1.20 -13.65 28.43
C ASP A 450 -0.30 -13.35 28.30
N GLU A 451 -0.72 -12.48 27.37
CA GLU A 451 -2.14 -12.19 27.20
C GLU A 451 -2.94 -13.41 26.72
N PHE A 452 -4.21 -13.46 27.13
CA PHE A 452 -5.11 -14.55 26.74
C PHE A 452 -5.17 -14.70 25.21
N GLY A 453 -4.84 -15.89 24.72
CA GLY A 453 -4.83 -16.19 23.28
C GLY A 453 -3.54 -15.81 22.54
N ALA A 454 -2.57 -15.13 23.16
CA ALA A 454 -1.31 -14.73 22.50
C ALA A 454 -0.61 -15.90 21.81
N LYS A 455 -0.41 -17.01 22.52
CA LYS A 455 0.26 -18.21 21.99
C LYS A 455 -0.46 -18.85 20.79
N LYS A 456 -1.73 -18.53 20.57
CA LYS A 456 -2.57 -19.05 19.47
C LYS A 456 -2.66 -18.07 18.29
N TYR A 457 -2.76 -16.76 18.57
CA TYR A 457 -3.10 -15.76 17.55
C TYR A 457 -1.95 -14.83 17.16
N ARG A 458 -0.87 -14.75 17.96
CA ARG A 458 0.23 -13.81 17.73
C ARG A 458 1.15 -14.23 16.58
N PHE A 459 1.32 -15.54 16.43
CA PHE A 459 2.09 -16.14 15.38
C PHE A 459 1.44 -17.45 14.94
N LYS A 460 1.59 -17.77 13.65
CA LYS A 460 1.28 -19.07 13.08
C LYS A 460 2.47 -19.51 12.26
N VAL A 461 2.82 -20.79 12.34
CA VAL A 461 3.84 -21.39 11.47
C VAL A 461 3.25 -22.62 10.84
N GLU A 462 3.26 -22.66 9.52
CA GLU A 462 2.90 -23.82 8.72
C GLU A 462 4.13 -24.24 7.93
N GLU A 463 4.57 -25.47 8.15
CA GLU A 463 5.56 -26.10 7.29
C GLU A 463 4.84 -26.56 6.03
N ILE A 464 5.32 -26.09 4.88
CA ILE A 464 4.67 -26.38 3.60
C ILE A 464 5.17 -27.75 3.14
N ASP A 465 4.22 -28.67 2.99
CA ASP A 465 4.45 -30.01 2.45
C ASP A 465 4.35 -29.99 0.92
N PRO A 466 5.47 -30.19 0.18
CA PRO A 466 5.46 -30.16 -1.28
C PRO A 466 4.52 -31.19 -1.91
N THR A 467 4.18 -32.25 -1.20
CA THR A 467 3.27 -33.30 -1.68
C THR A 467 1.80 -32.87 -1.65
N LYS A 468 1.44 -31.89 -0.81
CA LYS A 468 0.08 -31.38 -0.64
C LYS A 468 -0.22 -30.11 -1.43
N GLY A 469 0.81 -29.45 -1.95
CA GLY A 469 0.68 -28.26 -2.77
C GLY A 469 1.95 -27.41 -2.77
N SER A 470 2.08 -26.54 -3.77
CA SER A 470 3.22 -25.62 -3.83
C SER A 470 3.13 -24.52 -2.77
N ALA A 471 4.29 -24.00 -2.37
CA ALA A 471 4.34 -22.89 -1.42
C ALA A 471 3.66 -21.62 -1.95
N ILE A 472 3.55 -21.51 -3.26
CA ILE A 472 2.84 -20.46 -3.97
C ILE A 472 1.35 -20.48 -3.63
N GLY A 473 0.74 -21.66 -3.47
CA GLY A 473 -0.68 -21.79 -3.13
C GLY A 473 -1.04 -21.08 -1.81
N TYR A 474 -0.13 -21.14 -0.83
CA TYR A 474 -0.30 -20.49 0.47
C TYR A 474 -0.33 -18.97 0.35
N VAL A 475 0.45 -18.35 -0.53
CA VAL A 475 0.49 -16.88 -0.71
C VAL A 475 -0.46 -16.36 -1.78
N ALA A 476 -0.90 -17.20 -2.70
CA ALA A 476 -1.65 -16.76 -3.87
C ALA A 476 -3.03 -16.18 -3.53
N LYS A 477 -3.72 -16.79 -2.57
CA LYS A 477 -5.01 -16.29 -2.05
C LYS A 477 -4.89 -14.85 -1.59
N TYR A 478 -3.85 -14.57 -0.79
CA TYR A 478 -3.55 -13.25 -0.25
C TYR A 478 -3.23 -12.24 -1.36
N ILE A 479 -2.43 -12.61 -2.35
CA ILE A 479 -2.08 -11.72 -3.46
C ILE A 479 -3.31 -11.39 -4.31
N ALA A 480 -4.14 -12.37 -4.66
CA ALA A 480 -5.35 -12.16 -5.45
C ALA A 480 -6.31 -11.21 -4.72
N LYS A 481 -6.61 -11.51 -3.44
CA LYS A 481 -7.53 -10.74 -2.59
C LYS A 481 -7.11 -9.30 -2.30
N ASN A 482 -5.85 -8.96 -2.54
CA ASN A 482 -5.30 -7.64 -2.27
C ASN A 482 -4.95 -6.85 -3.54
N ILE A 483 -4.66 -7.53 -4.65
CA ILE A 483 -4.21 -6.89 -5.90
C ILE A 483 -5.30 -6.89 -6.97
N TYR A 484 -5.98 -8.02 -7.17
CA TYR A 484 -6.77 -8.24 -8.36
C TYR A 484 -7.86 -9.29 -8.14
N ALA A 485 -9.12 -8.86 -8.24
CA ALA A 485 -10.28 -9.74 -8.06
C ALA A 485 -10.61 -10.63 -9.27
N GLY A 486 -9.89 -10.47 -10.40
CA GLY A 486 -10.10 -11.33 -11.58
C GLY A 486 -11.52 -11.27 -12.16
N LYS A 487 -11.88 -12.33 -12.89
CA LYS A 487 -13.25 -12.55 -13.39
C LYS A 487 -14.25 -12.86 -12.25
N GLN A 488 -13.74 -13.25 -11.08
CA GLN A 488 -14.52 -13.55 -9.87
C GLN A 488 -14.90 -12.29 -9.08
N GLY A 489 -14.64 -11.09 -9.60
CA GLY A 489 -14.88 -9.85 -8.86
C GLY A 489 -16.33 -9.65 -8.37
N LYS A 490 -17.30 -10.33 -8.98
CA LYS A 490 -18.72 -10.32 -8.57
C LYS A 490 -19.07 -11.38 -7.51
N GLU A 491 -18.20 -12.36 -7.28
CA GLU A 491 -18.40 -13.37 -6.23
C GLU A 491 -18.28 -12.74 -4.84
N MET A 492 -18.92 -13.36 -3.86
CA MET A 492 -18.89 -12.89 -2.48
C MET A 492 -17.55 -13.22 -1.82
N SER A 493 -17.07 -12.31 -0.98
CA SER A 493 -15.87 -12.51 -0.17
C SER A 493 -16.11 -13.56 0.91
N ASP A 494 -15.11 -14.41 1.12
CA ASP A 494 -15.03 -15.37 2.23
C ASP A 494 -14.50 -14.74 3.54
N GLU A 495 -14.00 -13.50 3.50
CA GLU A 495 -13.44 -12.79 4.66
C GLU A 495 -14.44 -11.84 5.30
N VAL A 496 -15.28 -11.20 4.48
CA VAL A 496 -16.30 -10.27 4.94
C VAL A 496 -17.63 -10.61 4.32
N GLU A 497 -18.59 -10.90 5.18
CA GLU A 497 -19.99 -11.06 4.80
C GLU A 497 -20.48 -9.83 4.02
N ASN A 498 -21.28 -10.07 2.97
CA ASN A 498 -21.94 -9.03 2.17
C ASN A 498 -21.02 -8.12 1.35
N LEU A 499 -19.74 -8.44 1.18
CA LEU A 499 -18.86 -7.77 0.22
C LEU A 499 -18.56 -8.66 -0.98
N THR A 500 -18.46 -8.04 -2.16
CA THR A 500 -17.88 -8.71 -3.33
C THR A 500 -16.36 -8.77 -3.22
N LEU A 501 -15.72 -9.73 -3.90
CA LEU A 501 -14.26 -9.81 -3.96
C LEU A 501 -13.63 -8.54 -4.53
N LEU A 502 -14.28 -7.89 -5.52
CA LEU A 502 -13.81 -6.62 -6.07
C LEU A 502 -13.82 -5.51 -5.03
N GLU A 503 -14.92 -5.37 -4.28
CA GLU A 503 -15.01 -4.36 -3.23
C GLU A 503 -13.99 -4.61 -2.11
N ASN A 504 -13.77 -5.88 -1.72
CA ASN A 504 -12.75 -6.27 -0.75
C ASN A 504 -11.35 -5.78 -1.19
N VAL A 505 -10.95 -6.10 -2.43
CA VAL A 505 -9.67 -5.65 -3.02
C VAL A 505 -9.56 -4.12 -3.02
N GLN A 506 -10.65 -3.42 -3.38
CA GLN A 506 -10.65 -1.96 -3.41
C GLN A 506 -10.51 -1.35 -2.01
N ARG A 507 -11.17 -1.90 -0.99
CA ARG A 507 -11.08 -1.43 0.40
C ARG A 507 -9.69 -1.66 0.99
N VAL A 508 -9.13 -2.84 0.77
CA VAL A 508 -7.75 -3.17 1.14
C VAL A 508 -6.76 -2.24 0.44
N SER A 509 -6.96 -1.96 -0.86
CA SER A 509 -6.16 -0.99 -1.60
C SER A 509 -6.30 0.42 -1.03
N ALA A 510 -7.52 0.87 -0.71
CA ALA A 510 -7.77 2.17 -0.11
C ALA A 510 -7.04 2.32 1.24
N TRP A 511 -7.14 1.31 2.10
CA TRP A 511 -6.41 1.21 3.37
C TRP A 511 -4.89 1.35 3.16
N ALA A 512 -4.31 0.54 2.27
CA ALA A 512 -2.86 0.57 2.01
C ALA A 512 -2.39 1.93 1.47
N ASN A 513 -3.15 2.55 0.56
CA ASN A 513 -2.83 3.88 0.00
C ASN A 513 -2.90 4.97 1.08
N LEU A 514 -3.96 4.99 1.88
CA LEU A 514 -4.19 6.00 2.92
C LEU A 514 -3.07 6.00 3.99
N TRP A 515 -2.73 4.80 4.47
CA TRP A 515 -1.71 4.64 5.52
C TRP A 515 -0.28 4.67 4.97
N GLY A 516 -0.12 4.54 3.65
CA GLY A 516 1.19 4.46 2.98
C GLY A 516 1.91 3.15 3.28
N ILE A 517 1.17 2.04 3.32
CA ILE A 517 1.69 0.71 3.66
C ILE A 517 2.06 -0.02 2.37
N ARG A 518 3.34 -0.40 2.26
CA ARG A 518 3.79 -1.32 1.20
C ARG A 518 3.28 -2.72 1.54
N GLN A 519 2.29 -3.21 0.79
CA GLN A 519 1.72 -4.55 0.97
C GLN A 519 2.75 -5.64 0.64
N PHE A 520 3.31 -5.62 -0.57
CA PHE A 520 4.16 -6.72 -1.05
C PHE A 520 5.65 -6.37 -1.07
N GLN A 521 6.46 -7.26 -0.51
CA GLN A 521 7.90 -7.13 -0.51
C GLN A 521 8.58 -8.48 -0.59
N PHE A 522 9.42 -8.64 -1.62
CA PHE A 522 10.35 -9.75 -1.74
C PHE A 522 11.66 -9.42 -1.04
N TYR A 523 12.33 -10.43 -0.51
CA TYR A 523 13.62 -10.32 0.18
C TYR A 523 14.54 -11.49 -0.20
N GLY A 524 15.86 -11.25 -0.23
CA GLY A 524 16.84 -12.26 -0.62
C GLY A 524 16.78 -12.66 -2.10
N THR A 525 16.25 -11.79 -2.98
CA THR A 525 16.15 -12.05 -4.43
C THR A 525 16.59 -10.83 -5.23
N PRO A 526 17.02 -10.98 -6.50
CA PRO A 526 17.41 -9.89 -7.38
C PRO A 526 16.34 -8.82 -7.59
N SER A 527 16.76 -7.66 -8.08
CA SER A 527 15.88 -6.52 -8.33
C SER A 527 14.89 -6.81 -9.46
N ILE A 528 13.60 -6.61 -9.20
CA ILE A 528 12.57 -6.69 -10.25
C ILE A 528 12.73 -5.58 -11.29
N SER A 529 13.38 -4.46 -10.95
CA SER A 529 13.63 -3.40 -11.92
C SER A 529 14.54 -3.88 -13.03
N THR A 530 15.61 -4.63 -12.71
CA THR A 530 16.53 -5.17 -13.72
C THR A 530 15.81 -6.17 -14.62
N TRP A 531 15.01 -7.07 -14.05
CA TRP A 531 14.13 -7.96 -14.82
C TRP A 531 13.22 -7.20 -15.79
N ARG A 532 12.54 -6.14 -15.32
CA ARG A 532 11.65 -5.33 -16.16
C ARG A 532 12.39 -4.59 -17.26
N GLU A 533 13.63 -4.19 -17.03
CA GLU A 533 14.42 -3.48 -18.03
C GLU A 533 14.99 -4.43 -19.10
N LEU A 534 15.43 -5.62 -18.70
CA LEU A 534 15.86 -6.68 -19.61
C LEU A 534 14.77 -7.03 -20.63
N ARG A 535 13.49 -7.06 -20.21
CA ARG A 535 12.34 -7.33 -21.09
C ARG A 535 12.02 -6.24 -22.10
N LYS A 536 12.71 -5.09 -22.04
CA LYS A 536 12.55 -4.01 -23.02
C LYS A 536 13.66 -3.98 -24.07
N ILE A 537 14.68 -4.84 -23.91
CA ILE A 537 15.82 -4.92 -24.82
C ILE A 537 15.40 -5.75 -26.03
N ASP A 538 15.43 -5.12 -27.21
CA ASP A 538 15.31 -5.83 -28.49
C ASP A 538 16.68 -6.33 -28.99
N ASP A 539 16.67 -7.09 -30.09
CA ASP A 539 17.90 -7.68 -30.64
C ASP A 539 18.90 -6.62 -31.13
N ALA A 540 18.41 -5.46 -31.61
CA ALA A 540 19.26 -4.37 -32.08
C ALA A 540 19.97 -3.69 -30.90
N MET A 541 19.27 -3.44 -29.80
CA MET A 541 19.83 -2.91 -28.55
C MET A 541 20.85 -3.90 -27.96
N ALA A 542 20.53 -5.19 -27.92
CA ALA A 542 21.43 -6.22 -27.39
C ALA A 542 22.76 -6.29 -28.15
N ALA A 543 22.72 -6.17 -29.48
CA ALA A 543 23.90 -6.19 -30.34
C ALA A 543 24.89 -5.04 -30.06
N THR A 544 24.46 -3.94 -29.43
CA THR A 544 25.34 -2.78 -29.15
C THR A 544 26.39 -3.04 -28.06
N ALA A 545 26.14 -3.98 -27.15
CA ALA A 545 27.00 -4.21 -25.98
C ALA A 545 27.92 -5.42 -26.11
N ASP A 546 27.54 -6.41 -26.93
CA ASP A 546 28.25 -7.70 -27.06
C ASP A 546 28.56 -8.35 -25.68
N ASP A 547 27.53 -8.52 -24.83
CA ASP A 547 27.69 -9.05 -23.47
C ASP A 547 26.83 -10.32 -23.29
N GLU A 548 27.48 -11.49 -23.26
CA GLU A 548 26.80 -12.80 -23.16
C GLU A 548 25.88 -12.88 -21.93
N VAL A 549 26.33 -12.38 -20.78
CA VAL A 549 25.55 -12.46 -19.53
C VAL A 549 24.27 -11.62 -19.64
N SER A 550 24.37 -10.41 -20.18
CA SER A 550 23.22 -9.54 -20.40
C SER A 550 22.26 -10.12 -21.45
N ASP A 551 22.77 -10.75 -22.51
CA ASP A 551 21.92 -11.40 -23.52
C ASP A 551 21.22 -12.67 -23.00
N ILE A 552 21.92 -13.49 -22.20
CA ILE A 552 21.28 -14.60 -21.47
C ILE A 552 20.20 -14.03 -20.56
N GLY A 553 20.51 -12.99 -19.78
CA GLY A 553 19.58 -12.32 -18.88
C GLY A 553 18.32 -11.80 -19.58
N ARG A 554 18.49 -11.17 -20.75
CA ARG A 554 17.39 -10.73 -21.61
C ARG A 554 16.54 -11.90 -22.08
N THR A 555 17.18 -12.95 -22.60
CA THR A 555 16.47 -14.09 -23.18
C THR A 555 15.65 -14.84 -22.13
N VAL A 556 16.20 -15.09 -20.94
CA VAL A 556 15.45 -15.74 -19.84
C VAL A 556 14.29 -14.86 -19.36
N ALA A 557 14.46 -13.53 -19.41
CA ALA A 557 13.43 -12.59 -19.03
C ALA A 557 12.29 -12.50 -20.06
N ASP A 558 12.60 -12.60 -21.34
CA ASP A 558 11.64 -12.63 -22.45
C ASP A 558 10.70 -13.85 -22.36
N VAL A 559 11.26 -15.06 -22.17
CA VAL A 559 10.48 -16.29 -21.95
C VAL A 559 9.86 -16.40 -20.55
N SER A 560 9.94 -15.32 -19.76
CA SER A 560 9.33 -15.21 -18.43
C SER A 560 9.84 -16.24 -17.39
N CYS A 561 11.03 -16.80 -17.55
CA CYS A 561 11.60 -17.76 -16.61
C CYS A 561 12.35 -17.06 -15.46
N PHE A 562 11.63 -16.72 -14.39
CA PHE A 562 12.22 -16.00 -13.25
C PHE A 562 13.26 -16.85 -12.48
N GLY A 563 13.10 -18.17 -12.42
CA GLY A 563 14.06 -19.08 -11.77
C GLY A 563 15.43 -19.07 -12.47
N SER A 564 15.45 -19.14 -13.80
CA SER A 564 16.69 -19.00 -14.57
C SER A 564 17.29 -17.61 -14.45
N TYR A 565 16.49 -16.55 -14.41
CA TYR A 565 17.01 -15.21 -14.13
C TYR A 565 17.63 -15.09 -12.73
N LEU A 566 17.02 -15.72 -11.73
CA LEU A 566 17.57 -15.80 -10.38
C LEU A 566 18.95 -16.47 -10.42
N LYS A 567 19.10 -17.57 -11.18
CA LYS A 567 20.38 -18.24 -11.42
C LYS A 567 21.41 -17.34 -12.09
N VAL A 568 21.03 -16.64 -13.17
CA VAL A 568 21.90 -15.69 -13.89
C VAL A 568 22.43 -14.60 -12.96
N GLN A 569 21.62 -14.16 -12.00
CA GLN A 569 22.01 -13.15 -11.00
C GLN A 569 22.81 -13.74 -9.82
N GLY A 570 23.27 -14.99 -9.91
CA GLY A 570 24.05 -15.67 -8.89
C GLY A 570 23.22 -16.40 -7.82
N GLY A 571 21.90 -16.51 -7.97
CA GLY A 571 21.01 -17.23 -7.06
C GLY A 571 20.36 -16.38 -5.98
N ALA A 572 19.59 -17.04 -5.10
CA ALA A 572 18.97 -16.40 -3.95
C ALA A 572 20.02 -15.96 -2.91
N MET A 573 19.74 -14.84 -2.23
CA MET A 573 20.58 -14.21 -1.19
C MET A 573 21.90 -13.60 -1.67
N THR A 574 22.23 -13.72 -2.96
CA THR A 574 23.42 -13.08 -3.56
C THR A 574 23.39 -11.57 -3.36
N LYS A 575 24.50 -11.03 -2.84
CA LYS A 575 24.62 -9.60 -2.54
C LYS A 575 24.52 -8.79 -3.82
N ARG A 576 24.02 -7.55 -3.71
CA ARG A 576 23.85 -6.66 -4.88
C ARG A 576 25.15 -6.33 -5.61
N CYS A 577 26.27 -6.32 -4.89
CA CYS A 577 27.60 -6.11 -5.47
C CYS A 577 28.09 -7.31 -6.27
N ASP A 578 27.53 -8.50 -6.02
CA ASP A 578 27.95 -9.75 -6.66
C ASP A 578 26.95 -10.17 -7.76
N GLN A 579 25.87 -9.40 -7.95
CA GLN A 579 24.91 -9.60 -9.04
C GLN A 579 25.48 -9.01 -10.34
N PRO A 580 25.62 -9.82 -11.41
CA PRO A 580 26.24 -9.40 -12.67
C PRO A 580 25.45 -8.31 -13.38
N ILE A 581 24.13 -8.39 -13.46
CA ILE A 581 23.33 -7.41 -14.22
C ILE A 581 22.71 -6.42 -13.25
N CYS A 582 22.95 -5.13 -13.47
CA CYS A 582 22.34 -4.07 -12.68
C CYS A 582 21.71 -2.99 -13.56
N ILE A 583 20.91 -2.12 -12.94
CA ILE A 583 20.31 -0.99 -13.63
C ILE A 583 21.39 0.05 -13.92
N GLU A 584 21.40 0.56 -15.15
CA GLU A 584 22.12 1.76 -15.50
C GLU A 584 21.24 2.98 -15.29
N TYR A 585 21.79 3.95 -14.56
CA TYR A 585 21.13 5.19 -14.20
C TYR A 585 21.84 6.38 -14.84
N GLU A 586 21.05 7.37 -15.21
CA GLU A 586 21.49 8.71 -15.55
C GLU A 586 21.03 9.68 -14.46
N GLU A 587 21.88 10.63 -14.09
CA GLU A 587 21.51 11.69 -13.16
C GLU A 587 20.75 12.78 -13.90
N CYS A 588 19.57 13.12 -13.41
CA CYS A 588 18.77 14.20 -13.96
C CYS A 588 19.19 15.53 -13.35
N GLU A 589 18.93 16.60 -14.10
CA GLU A 589 19.01 17.96 -13.61
C GLU A 589 18.32 18.12 -12.24
N PRO A 590 18.91 18.91 -11.32
CA PRO A 590 18.29 19.20 -10.03
C PRO A 590 16.86 19.70 -10.21
N ASN A 591 15.92 19.12 -9.47
CA ASN A 591 14.57 19.68 -9.47
C ASN A 591 14.56 21.04 -8.75
N LYS A 592 13.40 21.71 -8.73
CA LYS A 592 13.23 23.03 -8.07
C LYS A 592 13.64 23.12 -6.58
N TYR A 593 13.99 22.02 -5.94
CA TYR A 593 14.50 21.98 -4.57
C TYR A 593 16.01 21.67 -4.47
N GLY A 594 16.71 21.47 -5.59
CA GLY A 594 18.11 21.00 -5.62
C GLY A 594 18.28 19.48 -5.63
N GLU A 595 17.19 18.70 -5.49
CA GLU A 595 17.27 17.24 -5.38
C GLU A 595 17.54 16.61 -6.76
N ILE A 596 18.77 16.12 -6.93
CA ILE A 596 19.22 15.30 -8.06
C ILE A 596 18.57 13.93 -7.99
N ARG A 597 18.03 13.45 -9.11
CA ARG A 597 17.33 12.16 -9.19
C ARG A 597 18.00 11.26 -10.21
N LYS A 598 17.94 9.95 -9.95
CA LYS A 598 18.45 8.93 -10.87
C LYS A 598 17.31 8.40 -11.73
N LYS A 599 17.41 8.53 -13.05
CA LYS A 599 16.50 7.97 -14.05
C LYS A 599 17.10 6.67 -14.60
N ILE A 600 16.26 5.65 -14.75
CA ILE A 600 16.66 4.39 -15.38
C ILE A 600 16.81 4.64 -16.88
N VAL A 601 17.99 4.36 -17.44
CA VAL A 601 18.26 4.48 -18.88
C VAL A 601 18.51 3.14 -19.56
N GLY A 602 18.81 2.10 -18.77
CA GLY A 602 19.05 0.78 -19.30
C GLY A 602 19.56 -0.20 -18.25
N VAL A 603 20.32 -1.19 -18.72
CA VAL A 603 21.05 -2.15 -17.88
C VAL A 603 22.53 -2.06 -18.17
N LYS A 604 23.34 -2.50 -17.20
CA LYS A 604 24.74 -2.77 -17.43
C LYS A 604 25.17 -4.06 -16.77
N ASN A 605 26.17 -4.69 -17.36
CA ASN A 605 26.96 -5.69 -16.68
C ASN A 605 27.92 -4.98 -15.71
N ARG A 606 27.86 -5.33 -14.44
CA ARG A 606 28.66 -4.74 -13.37
C ARG A 606 30.14 -5.03 -13.52
N PHE A 607 30.50 -6.20 -14.07
CA PHE A 607 31.87 -6.68 -14.10
C PHE A 607 32.60 -6.27 -15.39
N THR A 608 31.89 -6.25 -16.52
CA THR A 608 32.46 -5.83 -17.81
C THR A 608 32.21 -4.36 -18.11
N GLU A 609 31.37 -3.68 -17.33
CA GLU A 609 30.87 -2.31 -17.52
C GLU A 609 30.14 -2.04 -18.84
N LYS A 610 29.92 -3.08 -19.66
CA LYS A 610 29.14 -3.03 -20.89
C LYS A 610 27.69 -2.65 -20.59
N LYS A 611 27.14 -1.71 -21.36
CA LYS A 611 25.82 -1.10 -21.12
C LYS A 611 24.91 -1.34 -22.31
N ILE A 612 23.63 -1.60 -22.03
CA ILE A 612 22.56 -1.64 -23.02
C ILE A 612 21.55 -0.56 -22.65
N ILE A 613 21.39 0.44 -23.51
CA ILE A 613 20.48 1.56 -23.32
C ILE A 613 19.12 1.22 -23.92
N THR A 614 18.07 1.32 -23.12
CA THR A 614 16.68 0.97 -23.48
C THR A 614 15.78 2.19 -23.61
N LYS A 615 16.23 3.35 -23.13
CA LYS A 615 15.49 4.62 -23.13
C LYS A 615 16.05 5.58 -24.16
N LEU A 616 15.72 5.32 -25.43
CA LEU A 616 16.20 6.09 -26.58
C LEU A 616 15.39 7.37 -26.85
N LYS A 617 14.18 7.48 -26.31
CA LYS A 617 13.24 8.58 -26.58
C LYS A 617 12.83 9.30 -25.30
N ASN A 618 12.63 10.62 -25.40
CA ASN A 618 12.11 11.43 -24.31
C ASN A 618 10.64 11.77 -24.55
N TRP A 619 9.79 11.52 -23.56
CA TRP A 619 8.34 11.68 -23.68
C TRP A 619 7.82 12.74 -22.72
N VAL A 620 6.86 13.54 -23.17
CA VAL A 620 6.12 14.49 -22.35
C VAL A 620 4.62 14.15 -22.35
N ILE A 621 3.96 14.34 -21.21
CA ILE A 621 2.51 14.16 -21.11
C ILE A 621 1.84 15.48 -21.50
N LYS A 622 0.95 15.45 -22.49
CA LYS A 622 0.11 16.57 -22.90
C LYS A 622 -1.37 16.22 -22.84
N SER A 623 -2.22 17.23 -22.70
CA SER A 623 -3.66 17.05 -22.88
C SER A 623 -3.93 16.72 -24.34
N ALA A 624 -4.78 15.73 -24.60
CA ALA A 624 -5.20 15.37 -25.95
C ALA A 624 -5.77 16.59 -26.70
N LYS A 625 -6.47 17.48 -26.00
CA LYS A 625 -7.00 18.73 -26.58
C LYS A 625 -5.91 19.74 -26.96
N SER A 626 -4.78 19.75 -26.26
CA SER A 626 -3.63 20.61 -26.58
C SER A 626 -2.70 20.01 -27.64
N ALA A 627 -2.70 18.68 -27.79
CA ALA A 627 -1.92 17.96 -28.78
C ALA A 627 -2.58 17.98 -30.17
N LEU A 628 -3.92 18.03 -30.21
CA LEU A 628 -4.72 18.21 -31.43
C LEU A 628 -4.80 19.68 -31.85
N GLY A 629 -3.71 20.20 -32.40
CA GLY A 629 -3.80 21.28 -33.38
C GLY A 629 -4.40 20.72 -34.67
N SER A 630 -5.69 21.01 -34.91
CA SER A 630 -6.38 20.90 -36.22
C SER A 630 -5.96 19.76 -37.16
N THR A 631 -6.44 18.53 -36.94
CA THR A 631 -7.03 17.68 -38.00
C THR A 631 -7.67 16.44 -37.42
N ALA A 632 -8.66 15.94 -38.15
CA ALA A 632 -9.72 15.06 -37.71
C ALA A 632 -9.25 13.70 -37.17
N LEU A 633 -9.91 13.28 -36.09
CA LEU A 633 -10.05 11.89 -35.68
C LEU A 633 -10.73 11.12 -36.81
N ASN A 634 -9.95 10.34 -37.56
CA ASN A 634 -10.29 9.05 -38.14
C ASN A 634 -9.13 8.62 -39.04
N SER A 635 -8.33 7.65 -38.61
CA SER A 635 -7.82 6.69 -39.57
C SER A 635 -7.57 5.35 -38.92
N GLU A 636 -8.07 4.37 -39.65
CA GLU A 636 -8.05 2.95 -39.39
C GLU A 636 -6.63 2.40 -39.31
N SER A 637 -6.54 1.33 -38.53
CA SER A 637 -5.53 0.29 -38.62
C SER A 637 -5.11 0.02 -40.06
N THR A 638 -3.82 0.23 -40.36
CA THR A 638 -3.19 -0.33 -41.54
C THR A 638 -2.04 -1.24 -41.12
N GLU A 639 -2.31 -2.54 -41.21
CA GLU A 639 -1.30 -3.56 -41.46
C GLU A 639 -0.51 -3.15 -42.71
N THR A 640 0.82 -3.14 -42.63
CA THR A 640 1.73 -3.60 -43.69
C THR A 640 3.16 -3.31 -43.26
N ASN A 641 3.96 -4.38 -43.10
CA ASN A 641 5.28 -4.51 -43.73
C ASN A 641 5.87 -5.88 -43.40
N LYS A 642 5.57 -6.83 -44.30
CA LYS A 642 6.33 -8.06 -44.48
C LYS A 642 7.55 -7.77 -45.36
N ALA A 643 8.61 -8.53 -45.06
CA ALA A 643 9.77 -8.86 -45.88
C ALA A 643 10.93 -7.84 -45.92
N HIS A 644 12.04 -8.22 -45.30
CA HIS A 644 13.28 -8.55 -46.02
C HIS A 644 14.04 -9.61 -45.22
N ARG A 645 14.17 -10.83 -45.78
CA ARG A 645 15.13 -11.84 -45.32
C ARG A 645 16.19 -11.99 -46.41
N ALA A 646 17.46 -11.96 -46.03
CA ALA A 646 18.58 -12.35 -46.88
C ALA A 646 19.05 -13.79 -46.55
N ALA A 647 19.70 -14.41 -47.53
CA ALA A 647 19.95 -15.85 -47.66
C ALA A 647 21.21 -16.37 -46.90
N TRP A 648 21.29 -17.70 -46.89
CA TRP A 648 22.20 -18.62 -46.20
C TRP A 648 23.72 -18.32 -46.23
N THR A 649 24.41 -18.79 -45.18
CA THR A 649 25.76 -19.36 -45.28
C THR A 649 25.87 -20.66 -44.47
N CYS A 650 26.63 -21.60 -45.02
CA CYS A 650 26.80 -22.99 -44.58
C CYS A 650 28.17 -23.18 -43.92
N VAL A 651 28.21 -23.68 -42.67
CA VAL A 651 29.37 -24.41 -42.12
C VAL A 651 28.88 -25.48 -41.13
N ASN A 652 29.38 -26.69 -41.30
CA ASN A 652 29.04 -27.92 -40.57
C ASN A 652 29.29 -27.85 -39.06
N ASN A 653 28.28 -28.26 -38.27
CA ASN A 653 28.49 -28.95 -37.01
C ASN A 653 27.46 -30.08 -36.90
N CYS A 654 27.88 -31.31 -37.23
CA CYS A 654 27.01 -32.44 -37.57
C CYS A 654 26.05 -32.91 -36.45
N ASN A 655 26.22 -32.49 -35.19
CA ASN A 655 25.26 -32.80 -34.12
C ASN A 655 24.16 -31.73 -33.98
N ARG A 656 24.48 -30.45 -34.25
CA ARG A 656 23.52 -29.33 -34.17
C ARG A 656 22.41 -29.48 -35.20
N SER A 657 22.77 -29.81 -36.45
CA SER A 657 21.80 -29.97 -37.54
C SER A 657 20.77 -31.07 -37.24
N LYS A 658 21.19 -32.15 -36.59
CA LYS A 658 20.31 -33.26 -36.19
C LYS A 658 19.32 -32.85 -35.09
N ILE A 659 19.80 -32.18 -34.05
CA ILE A 659 18.97 -31.67 -32.94
C ILE A 659 17.99 -30.59 -33.43
N GLU A 660 18.45 -29.69 -34.30
CA GLU A 660 17.63 -28.65 -34.94
C GLU A 660 16.51 -29.25 -35.79
N GLN A 661 16.81 -30.27 -36.59
CA GLN A 661 15.79 -30.98 -37.37
C GLN A 661 14.76 -31.69 -36.48
N GLN A 662 15.21 -32.41 -35.45
CA GLN A 662 14.31 -33.11 -34.51
C GLN A 662 13.43 -32.12 -33.73
N ALA A 663 14.01 -31.02 -33.25
CA ALA A 663 13.26 -29.98 -32.54
C ALA A 663 12.24 -29.30 -33.46
N ASN A 664 12.63 -28.94 -34.69
CA ASN A 664 11.71 -28.33 -35.64
C ASN A 664 10.56 -29.27 -36.03
N LEU A 665 10.83 -30.57 -36.23
CA LEU A 665 9.80 -31.58 -36.50
C LEU A 665 8.79 -31.70 -35.34
N LEU A 666 9.25 -31.72 -34.10
CA LEU A 666 8.39 -31.78 -32.91
C LEU A 666 7.57 -30.50 -32.70
N MET A 667 8.06 -29.36 -33.20
CA MET A 667 7.36 -28.08 -33.14
C MET A 667 6.36 -27.84 -34.28
N LEU A 668 6.40 -28.64 -35.37
CA LEU A 668 5.46 -28.50 -36.50
C LEU A 668 3.97 -28.55 -36.07
N PRO A 669 3.52 -29.51 -35.24
CA PRO A 669 2.12 -29.54 -34.78
C PRO A 669 1.75 -28.36 -33.85
N ILE A 670 2.75 -27.71 -33.26
CA ILE A 670 2.59 -26.59 -32.33
C ILE A 670 2.54 -25.24 -33.08
N GLY A 671 2.96 -25.20 -34.34
CA GLY A 671 2.86 -24.03 -35.21
C GLY A 671 3.87 -22.92 -34.90
N SER A 672 4.92 -23.21 -34.12
CA SER A 672 5.93 -22.23 -33.75
C SER A 672 7.32 -22.90 -33.72
N PRO A 673 8.12 -22.84 -34.81
CA PRO A 673 9.45 -23.44 -34.82
C PRO A 673 10.37 -22.72 -33.82
N LEU A 674 11.30 -23.47 -33.23
CA LEU A 674 12.29 -22.88 -32.32
C LEU A 674 13.23 -21.96 -33.12
N LYS A 675 13.48 -20.77 -32.61
CA LYS A 675 14.55 -19.88 -33.11
C LYS A 675 15.93 -20.54 -32.90
N PRO A 676 16.95 -20.19 -33.69
CA PRO A 676 18.31 -20.73 -33.52
C PRO A 676 18.85 -20.60 -32.09
N SER A 677 18.56 -19.48 -31.42
CA SER A 677 18.93 -19.24 -30.01
C SER A 677 18.21 -20.17 -29.02
N GLN A 678 16.97 -20.58 -29.31
CA GLN A 678 16.24 -21.55 -28.50
C GLN A 678 16.81 -22.96 -28.69
N ILE A 679 17.27 -23.31 -29.91
CA ILE A 679 17.97 -24.57 -30.15
C ILE A 679 19.29 -24.62 -29.38
N ASP A 680 20.05 -23.52 -29.36
CA ASP A 680 21.27 -23.42 -28.55
C ASP A 680 20.99 -23.61 -27.06
N MET A 681 19.88 -23.07 -26.55
CA MET A 681 19.47 -23.26 -25.16
C MET A 681 18.99 -24.68 -24.86
N LEU A 682 18.28 -25.31 -25.79
CA LEU A 682 17.87 -26.72 -25.67
C LEU A 682 19.09 -27.63 -25.56
N ILE A 683 20.13 -27.38 -26.37
CA ILE A 683 21.41 -28.09 -26.33
C ILE A 683 22.15 -27.81 -25.02
N ARG A 684 22.22 -26.55 -24.57
CA ARG A 684 23.01 -26.13 -23.40
C ARG A 684 22.40 -26.53 -22.06
N PHE A 685 21.06 -26.52 -21.96
CA PHE A 685 20.34 -26.73 -20.70
C PHE A 685 19.54 -28.04 -20.67
N GLY A 686 19.51 -28.80 -21.75
CA GLY A 686 18.85 -30.11 -21.86
C GLY A 686 17.32 -30.07 -21.87
N ARG A 687 16.69 -28.92 -21.60
CA ARG A 687 15.22 -28.75 -21.67
C ARG A 687 14.78 -27.30 -21.83
N LEU A 688 13.70 -27.09 -22.56
CA LEU A 688 12.98 -25.81 -22.70
C LEU A 688 11.49 -26.02 -22.51
N ARG A 689 10.82 -25.07 -21.86
CA ARG A 689 9.38 -25.16 -21.63
C ARG A 689 8.61 -24.62 -22.83
N LEU A 690 7.67 -25.39 -23.34
CA LEU A 690 6.79 -24.98 -24.44
C LEU A 690 5.50 -24.35 -23.93
N ASN A 691 4.88 -24.94 -22.90
CA ASN A 691 3.66 -24.42 -22.27
C ASN A 691 3.48 -24.97 -20.84
N ASP A 692 2.26 -24.87 -20.30
CA ASP A 692 1.95 -25.31 -18.94
C ASP A 692 2.11 -26.81 -18.67
N TYR A 693 2.14 -27.62 -19.73
CA TYR A 693 2.11 -29.08 -19.65
C TYR A 693 3.25 -29.74 -20.42
N ARG A 694 3.98 -29.01 -21.28
CA ARG A 694 4.97 -29.57 -22.21
C ARG A 694 6.33 -28.90 -22.08
N TRP A 695 7.35 -29.72 -22.04
CA TRP A 695 8.74 -29.36 -22.24
C TRP A 695 9.24 -30.01 -23.52
N ILE A 696 10.12 -29.34 -24.25
CA ILE A 696 10.99 -29.97 -25.23
C ILE A 696 12.32 -30.25 -24.53
N CYS A 697 12.73 -31.50 -24.49
CA CYS A 697 13.94 -31.98 -23.82
C CYS A 697 14.94 -32.47 -24.86
N CYS A 698 16.22 -32.32 -24.56
CA CYS A 698 17.33 -32.87 -25.33
C CYS A 698 18.24 -33.66 -24.39
N GLU A 699 18.24 -34.97 -24.55
CA GLU A 699 19.06 -35.91 -23.78
C GLU A 699 19.78 -36.82 -24.78
N ASN A 700 21.12 -36.96 -24.66
CA ASN A 700 21.94 -37.80 -25.55
C ASN A 700 21.73 -37.54 -27.06
N ASP A 701 21.67 -36.27 -27.48
CA ASP A 701 21.42 -35.85 -28.87
C ASP A 701 20.04 -36.28 -29.45
N GLU A 702 19.11 -36.72 -28.60
CA GLU A 702 17.70 -36.97 -28.96
C GLU A 702 16.79 -35.89 -28.38
N VAL A 703 15.94 -35.31 -29.23
CA VAL A 703 14.93 -34.34 -28.83
C VAL A 703 13.57 -35.00 -28.70
N PHE A 704 12.87 -34.77 -27.59
CA PHE A 704 11.51 -35.27 -27.35
C PHE A 704 10.68 -34.27 -26.56
N ILE A 705 9.34 -34.39 -26.65
CA ILE A 705 8.42 -33.59 -25.83
C ILE A 705 8.08 -34.40 -24.58
N LYS A 706 8.44 -33.88 -23.41
CA LYS A 706 8.01 -34.41 -22.12
C LYS A 706 6.74 -33.69 -21.67
N GLU A 707 5.67 -34.45 -21.46
CA GLU A 707 4.47 -33.92 -20.79
C GLU A 707 4.63 -34.05 -19.28
N GLU A 708 4.61 -32.93 -18.58
CA GLU A 708 4.71 -32.88 -17.12
C GLU A 708 3.65 -31.89 -16.60
N LYS A 709 2.61 -32.44 -15.97
CA LYS A 709 1.46 -31.69 -15.47
C LYS A 709 1.88 -30.91 -14.23
N ILE A 710 2.08 -29.60 -14.38
CA ILE A 710 2.29 -28.70 -13.23
C ILE A 710 0.91 -28.20 -12.78
N PRO A 711 0.33 -28.65 -11.66
CA PRO A 711 -1.03 -28.30 -11.27
C PRO A 711 -1.06 -26.89 -10.67
N LEU A 712 -1.09 -25.86 -11.52
CA LEU A 712 -1.42 -24.48 -11.10
C LEU A 712 -2.93 -24.21 -11.21
N ALA A 713 -3.63 -24.91 -12.10
CA ALA A 713 -5.07 -24.71 -12.33
C ALA A 713 -5.96 -25.28 -11.21
N GLN A 714 -5.58 -26.42 -10.62
CA GLN A 714 -6.36 -27.05 -9.53
C GLN A 714 -6.31 -26.25 -8.21
N ALA A 715 -5.30 -25.41 -8.00
CA ALA A 715 -5.17 -24.62 -6.77
C ALA A 715 -6.20 -23.48 -6.65
N PHE A 716 -6.95 -23.19 -7.71
CA PHE A 716 -7.87 -22.05 -7.71
C PHE A 716 -9.28 -22.34 -8.28
N GLY A 717 -9.63 -23.60 -8.56
CA GLY A 717 -10.99 -23.96 -8.97
C GLY A 717 -11.49 -23.32 -10.28
N TRP A 718 -10.60 -22.92 -11.19
CA TRP A 718 -11.01 -22.40 -12.51
C TRP A 718 -11.33 -23.58 -13.41
N GLY A 719 -12.60 -23.70 -13.80
CA GLY A 719 -13.05 -24.66 -14.80
C GLY A 719 -12.25 -24.58 -16.11
N GLU A 720 -12.31 -25.67 -16.87
CA GLU A 720 -11.67 -25.83 -18.17
C GLU A 720 -12.17 -24.77 -19.16
N SER A 721 -11.41 -23.68 -19.33
CA SER A 721 -11.23 -22.89 -20.56
C SER A 721 -10.76 -21.48 -20.21
N LEU A 722 -9.45 -21.25 -20.30
CA LEU A 722 -8.94 -19.93 -20.66
C LEU A 722 -8.73 -19.96 -22.17
N GLY A 723 -9.79 -19.59 -22.89
CA GLY A 723 -9.75 -19.33 -24.32
C GLY A 723 -8.65 -18.34 -24.68
N ASP A 724 -8.15 -18.52 -25.91
CA ASP A 724 -7.07 -17.81 -26.56
C ASP A 724 -6.99 -16.31 -26.20
N PHE A 725 -5.93 -15.94 -25.49
CA PHE A 725 -5.34 -14.61 -25.59
C PHE A 725 -4.05 -14.74 -26.40
N ARG A 726 -4.19 -14.79 -27.73
CA ARG A 726 -3.10 -14.45 -28.63
C ARG A 726 -2.92 -12.93 -28.57
N VAL A 727 -1.73 -12.52 -28.16
CA VAL A 727 -1.24 -11.15 -28.35
C VAL A 727 -0.85 -11.06 -29.82
N ASN A 728 -1.52 -10.18 -30.58
CA ASN A 728 -0.93 -9.60 -31.78
C ASN A 728 0.12 -8.57 -31.37
#